data_AF-A0A9D5W8K8-F1
#
_entry.id   AF-A0A9D5W8K8-F1
#
_cell.length_a   1.000
_cell.length_b   1.000
_cell.length_c   1.000
_cell.angle_alpha   90.00
_cell.angle_beta   90.00
_cell.angle_gamma   90.00
#
_symmetry.space_group_name_H-M   'P 1'
#
loop_
_entity.id
_entity.type
_entity.pdbx_description
1 polymer ?
#
loop_
_entity_poly.entity_id
_entity_poly.type
_entity_poly.pdbx_seq_one_letter_code
_entity_poly.pdbx_strand_id
1 'polypeptide(L)'
;MIELKDYSKAIKMLDECRPLQSKGADELAACNYLYAKVLQLRGNDTEAAERYGRAYVYAKNKNIREEALFKQSKINYEKKRYFLSRAEFKAFLRNFPKSKYAAEAGAYLAKSLEETGAIEEALTYYDKAEDSPEVLYGKANILHQMGKYKEAEKAYSKAISKGMGYLLKDEKTRYYYGENLFTNGNTKKAKSFLSLVKDEKFKDRAKLYIGIISMEDAKPDKAIEFLTEAASAKDSLAKKKAFLNLAALFIKHDMPDKAKEALENLKALFMTEEEKVKFRKTLLSLADAYMKNSMPDKAKEVLLNLKHMLTNDEEKALFRKYFLKLADTYLDKGIVDETTKLIASLKEMNLTEDDKAMLRKIYFKLVNTQVKSGVLNEAKETLDVIKSMNLTTDEKNELSLMNVNMKLKGKKFKDAIDAIVEQLKSSPDSKELSDMLQNVLSEAMKGDKKEFLSLWDSYGSYLLNPSREKFIMDVKNALKGQGKSYENILLWQSKNGPEKEKYNALRELSDMSSKAGDKSAAVKYLGQLKGLNATPDEINRLEADMFYSNGDFRNAILKMMDLKELKKDDKKIIVDTIGQIDDKARGAAFFEKTINTLGASQSDYLLLADMYASAGKKEQAIKYYKQILQTDPGNDRALYGIATGSTGAEAGDALQKLSLINSTLGNYAKSMLQQKELDKKLEGANP
;
A
#
# COMPACT_ATOMS: atom_id res chain seq x y z
N MET A 1 -63.53 10.50 -69.22
CA MET A 1 -62.15 10.03 -69.52
C MET A 1 -61.31 9.81 -68.27
N ILE A 2 -61.14 10.82 -67.39
CA ILE A 2 -60.37 10.67 -66.14
C ILE A 2 -60.92 9.54 -65.25
N GLU A 3 -62.25 9.46 -65.07
CA GLU A 3 -62.91 8.40 -64.29
C GLU A 3 -62.78 7.02 -64.92
N LEU A 4 -62.73 6.97 -66.26
CA LEU A 4 -62.49 5.76 -67.04
C LEU A 4 -61.01 5.34 -67.03
N LYS A 5 -60.15 6.06 -66.31
CA LYS A 5 -58.68 5.87 -66.24
C LYS A 5 -57.94 5.94 -67.58
N ASP A 6 -58.58 6.45 -68.63
CA ASP A 6 -57.95 6.72 -69.91
C ASP A 6 -57.30 8.12 -69.88
N TYR A 7 -56.14 8.17 -69.23
CA TYR A 7 -55.40 9.41 -68.99
C TYR A 7 -54.74 9.96 -70.26
N SER A 8 -54.38 9.10 -71.21
CA SER A 8 -53.78 9.52 -72.49
C SER A 8 -54.79 10.26 -73.35
N LYS A 9 -56.03 9.75 -73.46
CA LYS A 9 -57.09 10.47 -74.19
C LYS A 9 -57.57 11.69 -73.42
N ALA A 10 -57.60 11.65 -72.08
CA ALA A 10 -57.90 12.83 -71.26
C ALA A 10 -56.89 13.97 -71.51
N ILE A 11 -55.58 13.68 -71.59
CA ILE A 11 -54.56 14.70 -71.89
C ILE A 11 -54.75 15.27 -73.30
N LYS A 12 -54.96 14.43 -74.32
CA LYS A 12 -55.22 14.93 -75.69
C LYS A 12 -56.39 15.90 -75.74
N MET A 13 -57.50 15.58 -75.07
CA MET A 13 -58.66 16.48 -74.98
C MET A 13 -58.37 17.77 -74.20
N LEU A 14 -57.46 17.73 -73.22
CA LEU A 14 -57.07 18.90 -72.42
C LEU A 14 -55.99 19.76 -73.12
N ASP A 15 -55.17 19.18 -74.00
CA ASP A 15 -54.25 19.89 -74.90
C ASP A 15 -54.99 20.73 -75.94
N GLU A 16 -56.16 20.26 -76.37
CA GLU A 16 -57.10 20.96 -77.24
C GLU A 16 -57.86 22.08 -76.52
N CYS A 17 -57.79 22.17 -75.19
CA CYS A 17 -58.32 23.29 -74.43
C CYS A 17 -57.44 24.54 -74.63
N ARG A 18 -57.46 25.10 -75.85
CA ARG A 18 -56.89 26.41 -76.20
C ARG A 18 -57.95 27.49 -76.03
N PRO A 19 -57.58 28.69 -75.57
CA PRO A 19 -58.53 29.77 -75.38
C PRO A 19 -59.10 30.18 -76.74
N LEU A 20 -60.38 29.86 -77.00
CA LEU A 20 -61.17 30.63 -77.94
C LEU A 20 -61.20 32.04 -77.37
N GLN A 21 -60.55 32.97 -78.08
CA GLN A 21 -60.47 34.37 -77.71
C GLN A 21 -61.86 34.86 -77.28
N SER A 22 -61.94 35.28 -76.01
CA SER A 22 -63.01 36.08 -75.39
C SER A 22 -63.96 35.47 -74.34
N LYS A 23 -63.90 34.18 -73.95
CA LYS A 23 -64.64 33.63 -72.77
C LYS A 23 -63.96 32.36 -72.23
N GLY A 24 -63.46 32.23 -71.01
CA GLY A 24 -63.31 33.09 -69.84
C GLY A 24 -62.19 32.51 -68.96
N ALA A 25 -61.68 33.31 -68.01
CA ALA A 25 -60.56 32.89 -67.15
C ALA A 25 -60.87 31.64 -66.30
N ASP A 26 -62.15 31.41 -65.99
CA ASP A 26 -62.60 30.26 -65.21
C ASP A 26 -62.56 28.95 -66.00
N GLU A 27 -62.87 28.95 -67.30
CA GLU A 27 -62.73 27.78 -68.16
C GLU A 27 -61.26 27.37 -68.29
N LEU A 28 -60.36 28.35 -68.45
CA LEU A 28 -58.92 28.11 -68.51
C LEU A 28 -58.41 27.53 -67.18
N ALA A 29 -58.94 28.01 -66.06
CA ALA A 29 -58.60 27.49 -64.75
C ALA A 29 -59.09 26.05 -64.54
N ALA A 30 -60.32 25.75 -64.96
CA ALA A 30 -60.89 24.40 -64.91
C ALA A 30 -60.08 23.42 -65.77
N CYS A 31 -59.69 23.83 -66.99
CA CYS A 31 -58.83 23.01 -67.84
C CYS A 31 -57.47 22.74 -67.20
N ASN A 32 -56.78 23.76 -66.69
CA ASN A 32 -55.49 23.56 -66.02
C ASN A 32 -55.62 22.70 -64.75
N TYR A 33 -56.70 22.84 -63.98
CA TYR A 33 -56.96 22.01 -62.80
C TYR A 33 -57.18 20.53 -63.16
N LEU A 34 -57.99 20.25 -64.19
CA LEU A 34 -58.22 18.89 -64.66
C LEU A 34 -56.95 18.28 -65.25
N TYR A 35 -56.18 19.07 -66.00
CA TYR A 35 -54.88 18.66 -66.52
C TYR A 35 -53.94 18.26 -65.38
N ALA A 36 -53.80 19.13 -64.39
CA ALA A 36 -52.99 18.85 -63.20
C ALA A 36 -53.42 17.55 -62.50
N LYS A 37 -54.74 17.31 -62.37
CA LYS A 37 -55.28 16.08 -61.78
C LYS A 37 -54.88 14.83 -62.57
N VAL A 38 -54.92 14.88 -63.90
CA VAL A 38 -54.50 13.75 -64.75
C VAL A 38 -52.99 13.51 -64.65
N LEU A 39 -52.19 14.57 -64.68
CA LEU A 39 -50.74 14.48 -64.53
C LEU A 39 -50.36 13.86 -63.18
N GLN A 40 -51.01 14.28 -62.10
CA GLN A 40 -50.80 13.71 -60.76
C GLN A 40 -51.16 12.21 -60.72
N LEU A 41 -52.29 11.81 -61.34
CA LEU A 41 -52.68 10.39 -61.42
C LEU A 41 -51.69 9.53 -62.24
N ARG A 42 -50.91 10.15 -63.13
CA ARG A 42 -49.82 9.50 -63.87
C ARG A 42 -48.46 9.56 -63.15
N GLY A 43 -48.39 10.18 -61.97
CA GLY A 43 -47.15 10.39 -61.22
C GLY A 43 -46.27 11.53 -61.76
N ASN A 44 -46.74 12.33 -62.71
CA ASN A 44 -46.03 13.51 -63.20
C ASN A 44 -46.37 14.74 -62.33
N ASP A 45 -45.94 14.66 -61.08
CA ASP A 45 -46.29 15.63 -60.05
C ASP A 45 -45.68 17.02 -60.29
N THR A 46 -44.47 17.11 -60.87
CA THR A 46 -43.81 18.40 -61.09
C THR A 46 -44.61 19.25 -62.08
N GLU A 47 -45.00 18.66 -63.21
CA GLU A 47 -45.86 19.35 -64.18
C GLU A 47 -47.27 19.56 -63.61
N ALA A 48 -47.79 18.61 -62.82
CA ALA A 48 -49.06 18.79 -62.13
C ALA A 48 -49.06 20.02 -61.21
N ALA A 49 -47.99 20.25 -60.45
CA ALA A 49 -47.85 21.41 -59.58
C ALA A 49 -47.87 22.73 -60.37
N GLU A 50 -47.18 22.77 -61.52
CA GLU A 50 -47.19 23.95 -62.40
C GLU A 50 -48.60 24.22 -62.96
N ARG A 51 -49.31 23.17 -63.38
CA ARG A 51 -50.68 23.27 -63.89
C ARG A 51 -51.66 23.69 -62.79
N TYR A 52 -51.50 23.20 -61.56
CA TYR A 52 -52.27 23.70 -60.41
C TYR A 52 -51.97 25.17 -60.14
N GLY A 53 -50.71 25.62 -60.25
CA GLY A 53 -50.36 27.04 -60.13
C GLY A 53 -51.04 27.91 -61.18
N ARG A 54 -51.07 27.47 -62.45
CA ARG A 54 -51.83 28.16 -63.51
C ARG A 54 -53.32 28.19 -63.19
N ALA A 55 -53.90 27.08 -62.73
CA ALA A 55 -55.30 27.04 -62.33
C ALA A 55 -55.62 28.04 -61.20
N TYR A 56 -54.74 28.16 -60.20
CA TYR A 56 -54.87 29.14 -59.12
C TYR A 56 -54.82 30.60 -59.62
N VAL A 57 -53.94 30.90 -60.58
CA VAL A 57 -53.78 32.24 -61.15
C VAL A 57 -54.99 32.66 -61.99
N TYR A 58 -55.53 31.74 -62.81
CA TYR A 58 -56.64 32.06 -63.71
C TYR A 58 -58.03 32.01 -63.05
N ALA A 59 -58.23 31.16 -62.03
CA ALA A 59 -59.54 30.97 -61.44
C ALA A 59 -60.04 32.25 -60.74
N LYS A 60 -61.29 32.64 -61.04
CA LYS A 60 -62.10 33.52 -60.18
C LYS A 60 -62.92 32.69 -59.19
N ASN A 61 -63.31 31.49 -59.56
CA ASN A 61 -64.00 30.54 -58.69
C ASN A 61 -63.16 30.20 -57.43
N LYS A 62 -63.68 30.56 -56.26
CA LYS A 62 -63.00 30.37 -54.97
C LYS A 62 -62.64 28.91 -54.69
N ASN A 63 -63.49 27.95 -55.04
CA ASN A 63 -63.27 26.52 -54.78
C ASN A 63 -62.10 25.98 -55.60
N ILE A 64 -62.00 26.36 -56.88
CA ILE A 64 -60.87 25.98 -57.74
C ILE A 64 -59.58 26.64 -57.24
N ARG A 65 -59.64 27.93 -56.85
CA ARG A 65 -58.46 28.65 -56.33
C ARG A 65 -57.90 28.01 -55.08
N GLU A 66 -58.74 27.75 -54.07
CA GLU A 66 -58.26 27.16 -52.82
C GLU A 66 -57.71 25.74 -53.08
N GLU A 67 -58.44 24.89 -53.80
CA GLU A 67 -58.00 23.52 -53.99
C GLU A 67 -56.75 23.40 -54.86
N ALA A 68 -56.63 24.23 -55.91
CA ALA A 68 -55.46 24.26 -56.76
C ALA A 68 -54.20 24.70 -55.99
N LEU A 69 -54.28 25.80 -55.22
CA LEU A 69 -53.14 26.26 -54.42
C LEU A 69 -52.76 25.23 -53.35
N PHE A 70 -53.75 24.63 -52.68
CA PHE A 70 -53.50 23.58 -51.70
C PHE A 70 -52.76 22.38 -52.31
N LYS A 71 -53.25 21.86 -53.45
CA LYS A 71 -52.64 20.73 -54.14
C LYS A 71 -51.24 21.04 -54.68
N GLN A 72 -51.03 22.20 -55.27
CA GLN A 72 -49.70 22.68 -55.68
C GLN A 72 -48.73 22.68 -54.49
N SER A 73 -49.14 23.32 -53.39
CA SER A 73 -48.31 23.47 -52.19
C SER A 73 -47.92 22.13 -51.59
N LYS A 74 -48.87 21.18 -51.56
CA LYS A 74 -48.66 19.81 -51.07
C LYS A 74 -47.70 19.03 -51.96
N ILE A 75 -47.86 19.11 -53.27
CA ILE A 75 -46.93 18.47 -54.21
C ILE A 75 -45.52 19.05 -54.05
N ASN A 76 -45.39 20.37 -53.91
CA ASN A 76 -44.08 21.00 -53.69
C ASN A 76 -43.43 20.52 -52.38
N TYR A 77 -44.21 20.29 -51.31
CA TYR A 77 -43.71 19.64 -50.09
C TYR A 77 -43.21 18.22 -50.37
N GLU A 78 -44.01 17.39 -51.03
CA GLU A 78 -43.68 15.99 -51.35
C GLU A 78 -42.45 15.88 -52.26
N LYS A 79 -42.23 16.87 -53.14
CA LYS A 79 -41.01 17.00 -53.95
C LYS A 79 -39.85 17.68 -53.23
N LYS A 80 -39.93 17.84 -51.91
CA LYS A 80 -38.90 18.42 -51.04
C LYS A 80 -38.53 19.87 -51.37
N ARG A 81 -39.42 20.60 -52.05
CA ARG A 81 -39.29 22.04 -52.33
C ARG A 81 -39.81 22.83 -51.14
N TYR A 82 -39.22 22.61 -49.96
CA TYR A 82 -39.77 23.06 -48.67
C TYR A 82 -39.89 24.58 -48.55
N PHE A 83 -38.94 25.36 -49.09
CA PHE A 83 -39.03 26.82 -49.09
C PHE A 83 -40.21 27.34 -49.91
N LEU A 84 -40.43 26.75 -51.09
CA LEU A 84 -41.56 27.10 -51.94
C LEU A 84 -42.88 26.70 -51.28
N SER A 85 -42.96 25.46 -50.79
CA SER A 85 -44.14 24.95 -50.08
C SER A 85 -44.48 25.79 -48.84
N ARG A 86 -43.48 26.19 -48.05
CA ARG A 86 -43.65 27.12 -46.92
C ARG A 86 -44.30 28.43 -47.37
N ALA A 87 -43.80 29.05 -48.43
CA ALA A 87 -44.34 30.31 -48.93
C ALA A 87 -45.78 30.16 -49.44
N GLU A 88 -46.06 29.09 -50.19
CA GLU A 88 -47.37 28.81 -50.77
C GLU A 88 -48.42 28.48 -49.69
N PHE A 89 -48.09 27.66 -48.67
CA PHE A 89 -49.01 27.38 -47.57
C PHE A 89 -49.23 28.59 -46.65
N LYS A 90 -48.21 29.45 -46.46
CA LYS A 90 -48.39 30.74 -45.76
C LYS A 90 -49.34 31.66 -46.53
N ALA A 91 -49.21 31.71 -47.86
CA ALA A 91 -50.15 32.43 -48.71
C ALA A 91 -51.55 31.80 -48.70
N PHE A 92 -51.65 30.47 -48.67
CA PHE A 92 -52.91 29.74 -48.58
C PHE A 92 -53.69 30.11 -47.32
N LEU A 93 -53.07 30.03 -46.14
CA LEU A 93 -53.73 30.35 -44.86
C LEU A 93 -54.12 31.83 -44.75
N ARG A 94 -53.36 32.72 -45.39
CA ARG A 94 -53.69 34.15 -45.47
C ARG A 94 -54.92 34.41 -46.37
N ASN A 95 -54.97 33.77 -47.53
CA ASN A 95 -55.98 34.02 -48.55
C ASN A 95 -57.27 33.21 -48.31
N PHE A 96 -57.17 32.04 -47.66
CA PHE A 96 -58.26 31.09 -47.45
C PHE A 96 -58.34 30.58 -46.00
N PRO A 97 -58.42 31.47 -44.98
CA PRO A 97 -58.35 31.08 -43.57
C PRO A 97 -59.53 30.20 -43.09
N LYS A 98 -60.67 30.24 -43.79
CA LYS A 98 -61.86 29.42 -43.50
C LYS A 98 -62.02 28.22 -44.45
N SER A 99 -60.98 27.88 -45.21
CA SER A 99 -61.03 26.73 -46.12
C SER A 99 -61.16 25.43 -45.35
N LYS A 100 -61.84 24.42 -45.93
CA LYS A 100 -61.84 23.05 -45.40
C LYS A 100 -60.43 22.44 -45.34
N TYR A 101 -59.50 22.96 -46.13
CA TYR A 101 -58.09 22.54 -46.12
C TYR A 101 -57.22 23.36 -45.15
N ALA A 102 -57.77 24.33 -44.40
CA ALA A 102 -56.97 25.23 -43.56
C ALA A 102 -56.18 24.48 -42.47
N ALA A 103 -56.79 23.50 -41.81
CA ALA A 103 -56.10 22.69 -40.80
C ALA A 103 -54.95 21.86 -41.42
N GLU A 104 -55.21 21.17 -42.54
CA GLU A 104 -54.20 20.37 -43.25
C GLU A 104 -53.07 21.28 -43.82
N ALA A 105 -53.42 22.45 -44.35
CA ALA A 105 -52.46 23.46 -44.81
C ALA A 105 -51.60 24.00 -43.67
N GLY A 106 -52.17 24.19 -42.48
CA GLY A 106 -51.43 24.52 -41.26
C GLY A 106 -50.41 23.45 -40.90
N ALA A 107 -50.79 22.18 -40.97
CA ALA A 107 -49.89 21.05 -40.72
C ALA A 107 -48.74 20.98 -41.75
N TYR A 108 -49.01 21.17 -43.05
CA TYR A 108 -47.94 21.21 -44.06
C TYR A 108 -47.06 22.46 -43.96
N LEU A 109 -47.60 23.60 -43.54
CA LEU A 109 -46.81 24.78 -43.24
C LEU A 109 -45.84 24.49 -42.10
N ALA A 110 -46.33 23.90 -41.00
CA ALA A 110 -45.49 23.49 -39.87
C ALA A 110 -44.36 22.54 -40.30
N LYS A 111 -44.68 21.52 -41.11
CA LYS A 111 -43.67 20.61 -41.68
C LYS A 111 -42.65 21.33 -42.57
N SER A 112 -43.10 22.26 -43.40
CA SER A 112 -42.21 23.04 -44.27
C SER A 112 -41.32 24.00 -43.46
N LEU A 113 -41.84 24.55 -42.37
CA LEU A 113 -41.09 25.37 -41.41
C LEU A 113 -40.02 24.54 -40.71
N GLU A 114 -40.37 23.34 -40.26
CA GLU A 114 -39.44 22.38 -39.67
C GLU A 114 -38.29 22.04 -40.61
N GLU A 115 -38.59 21.66 -41.87
CA GLU A 115 -37.57 21.32 -42.87
C GLU A 115 -36.71 22.52 -43.31
N THR A 116 -37.21 23.74 -43.13
CA THR A 116 -36.46 24.99 -43.40
C THR A 116 -35.80 25.58 -42.16
N GLY A 117 -35.85 24.90 -41.01
CA GLY A 117 -35.16 25.28 -39.77
C GLY A 117 -35.88 26.35 -38.92
N ALA A 118 -37.09 26.76 -39.29
CA ALA A 118 -37.90 27.71 -38.51
C ALA A 118 -38.69 26.99 -37.40
N ILE A 119 -37.96 26.37 -36.47
CA ILE A 119 -38.46 25.41 -35.47
C ILE A 119 -39.53 26.01 -34.55
N GLU A 120 -39.36 27.24 -34.07
CA GLU A 120 -40.32 27.89 -33.16
C GLU A 120 -41.64 28.25 -33.87
N GLU A 121 -41.54 28.77 -35.10
CA GLU A 121 -42.72 29.06 -35.93
C GLU A 121 -43.46 27.75 -36.25
N ALA A 122 -42.73 26.67 -36.54
CA ALA A 122 -43.31 25.34 -36.77
C ALA A 122 -44.16 24.84 -35.59
N LEU A 123 -43.65 24.98 -34.35
CA LEU A 123 -44.39 24.58 -33.14
C LEU A 123 -45.74 25.31 -33.03
N THR A 124 -45.73 26.61 -33.28
CA THR A 124 -46.93 27.46 -33.21
C THR A 124 -48.02 26.99 -34.19
N TYR A 125 -47.63 26.52 -35.38
CA TYR A 125 -48.57 26.00 -36.36
C TYR A 125 -49.02 24.56 -36.06
N TYR A 126 -48.14 23.71 -35.51
CA TYR A 126 -48.56 22.39 -35.01
C TYR A 126 -49.56 22.52 -33.85
N ASP A 127 -49.41 23.50 -32.96
CA ASP A 127 -50.35 23.74 -31.85
C ASP A 127 -51.75 24.18 -32.28
N LYS A 128 -51.85 24.80 -33.47
CA LYS A 128 -53.12 25.25 -34.05
C LYS A 128 -53.78 24.21 -34.96
N ALA A 129 -53.03 23.19 -35.37
CA ALA A 129 -53.53 22.14 -36.26
C ALA A 129 -54.38 21.12 -35.51
N GLU A 130 -55.19 20.37 -36.26
CA GLU A 130 -55.98 19.28 -35.69
C GLU A 130 -55.07 18.15 -35.19
N ASP A 131 -55.45 17.54 -34.06
CA ASP A 131 -54.75 16.43 -33.40
C ASP A 131 -54.81 15.13 -34.24
N SER A 132 -54.04 15.08 -35.32
CA SER A 132 -53.74 13.87 -36.09
C SER A 132 -52.42 13.23 -35.62
N PRO A 133 -52.21 11.91 -35.80
CA PRO A 133 -50.94 11.26 -35.48
C PRO A 133 -49.73 12.02 -36.07
N GLU A 134 -49.79 12.39 -37.36
CA GLU A 134 -48.77 13.13 -38.08
C GLU A 134 -48.41 14.46 -37.41
N VAL A 135 -49.41 15.25 -37.02
CA VAL A 135 -49.22 16.55 -36.35
C VAL A 135 -48.63 16.37 -34.96
N LEU A 136 -49.11 15.38 -34.21
CA LEU A 136 -48.64 15.11 -32.86
C LEU A 136 -47.18 14.62 -32.84
N TYR A 137 -46.79 13.76 -33.78
CA TYR A 137 -45.39 13.37 -33.95
C TYR A 137 -44.52 14.55 -34.41
N GLY A 138 -45.00 15.37 -35.36
CA GLY A 138 -44.30 16.59 -35.77
C GLY A 138 -44.05 17.54 -34.59
N LYS A 139 -45.08 17.79 -33.76
CA LYS A 139 -44.95 18.57 -32.52
C LYS A 139 -43.93 17.95 -31.56
N ALA A 140 -43.96 16.63 -31.38
CA ALA A 140 -43.02 15.94 -30.51
C ALA A 140 -41.56 16.03 -31.01
N ASN A 141 -41.33 15.90 -32.32
CA ASN A 141 -40.03 16.08 -32.95
C ASN A 141 -39.49 17.51 -32.72
N ILE A 142 -40.34 18.53 -32.89
CA ILE A 142 -39.97 19.93 -32.66
C ILE A 142 -39.59 20.17 -31.20
N LEU A 143 -40.43 19.73 -30.26
CA LEU A 143 -40.14 19.83 -28.81
C LEU A 143 -38.82 19.13 -28.46
N HIS A 144 -38.55 17.98 -29.09
CA HIS A 144 -37.29 17.26 -28.93
C HIS A 144 -36.09 18.06 -29.46
N GLN A 145 -36.18 18.61 -30.68
CA GLN A 145 -35.13 19.45 -31.27
C GLN A 145 -34.85 20.71 -30.44
N MET A 146 -35.85 21.24 -29.73
CA MET A 146 -35.70 22.34 -28.78
C MET A 146 -35.09 21.92 -27.43
N GLY A 147 -34.76 20.64 -27.24
CA GLY A 147 -34.24 20.10 -25.97
C GLY A 147 -35.29 19.92 -24.87
N LYS A 148 -36.59 20.08 -25.19
CA LYS A 148 -37.70 19.93 -24.23
C LYS A 148 -38.13 18.46 -24.13
N TYR A 149 -37.21 17.60 -23.70
CA TYR A 149 -37.36 16.15 -23.78
C TYR A 149 -38.58 15.58 -23.04
N LYS A 150 -38.96 16.16 -21.89
CA LYS A 150 -40.15 15.74 -21.11
C LYS A 150 -41.47 16.14 -21.76
N GLU A 151 -41.52 17.31 -22.39
CA GLU A 151 -42.71 17.74 -23.15
C GLU A 151 -42.85 16.92 -24.43
N ALA A 152 -41.72 16.64 -25.10
CA ALA A 152 -41.68 15.75 -26.26
C ALA A 152 -42.17 14.34 -25.90
N GLU A 153 -41.76 13.77 -24.76
CA GLU A 153 -42.23 12.46 -24.30
C GLU A 153 -43.76 12.39 -24.13
N LYS A 154 -44.36 13.44 -23.55
CA LYS A 154 -45.82 13.58 -23.44
C LYS A 154 -46.49 13.66 -24.81
N ALA A 155 -45.92 14.44 -25.72
CA ALA A 155 -46.44 14.58 -27.09
C ALA A 155 -46.34 13.27 -27.88
N TYR A 156 -45.22 12.54 -27.79
CA TYR A 156 -45.07 11.21 -28.38
C TYR A 156 -46.08 10.21 -27.81
N SER A 157 -46.30 10.23 -26.48
CA SER A 157 -47.28 9.35 -25.84
C SER A 157 -48.70 9.61 -26.35
N LYS A 158 -49.06 10.89 -26.53
CA LYS A 158 -50.33 11.30 -27.14
C LYS A 158 -50.42 10.90 -28.62
N ALA A 159 -49.32 11.01 -29.38
CA ALA A 159 -49.26 10.59 -30.78
C ALA A 159 -49.45 9.06 -30.93
N ILE A 160 -48.77 8.29 -30.08
CA ILE A 160 -48.83 6.82 -30.07
C ILE A 160 -50.25 6.33 -29.74
N SER A 161 -50.98 6.97 -28.83
CA SER A 161 -52.37 6.61 -28.52
C SER A 161 -53.34 6.89 -29.67
N LYS A 162 -52.97 7.77 -30.62
CA LYS A 162 -53.72 8.03 -31.86
C LYS A 162 -53.28 7.12 -33.02
N GLY A 163 -52.08 6.57 -32.96
CA GLY A 163 -51.59 5.56 -33.90
C GLY A 163 -50.07 5.50 -34.02
N MET A 164 -49.54 4.29 -34.25
CA MET A 164 -48.10 4.07 -34.45
C MET A 164 -47.66 4.08 -35.91
N GLY A 165 -48.60 4.07 -36.86
CA GLY A 165 -48.30 3.93 -38.30
C GLY A 165 -47.31 4.99 -38.81
N TYR A 166 -47.48 6.26 -38.38
CA TYR A 166 -46.58 7.34 -38.77
C TYR A 166 -45.16 7.15 -38.21
N LEU A 167 -45.02 6.86 -36.91
CA LEU A 167 -43.73 6.58 -36.26
C LEU A 167 -42.97 5.41 -36.93
N LEU A 168 -43.70 4.37 -37.33
CA LEU A 168 -43.12 3.21 -38.00
C LEU A 168 -42.77 3.48 -39.46
N LYS A 169 -43.34 4.50 -40.11
CA LYS A 169 -43.04 4.86 -41.49
C LYS A 169 -41.95 5.93 -41.61
N ASP A 170 -41.95 6.92 -40.71
CA ASP A 170 -41.06 8.08 -40.78
C ASP A 170 -39.79 7.87 -39.94
N GLU A 171 -38.65 7.71 -40.60
CA GLU A 171 -37.39 7.38 -39.92
C GLU A 171 -36.83 8.54 -39.09
N LYS A 172 -37.08 9.79 -39.50
CA LYS A 172 -36.72 11.00 -38.74
C LYS A 172 -37.43 11.01 -37.38
N THR A 173 -38.74 10.81 -37.38
CA THR A 173 -39.54 10.70 -36.16
C THR A 173 -39.09 9.51 -35.32
N ARG A 174 -38.79 8.36 -35.96
CA ARG A 174 -38.29 7.18 -35.24
C ARG A 174 -36.96 7.44 -34.54
N TYR A 175 -36.05 8.14 -35.21
CA TYR A 175 -34.78 8.57 -34.62
C TYR A 175 -35.00 9.49 -33.41
N TYR A 176 -35.79 10.57 -33.57
CA TYR A 176 -36.01 11.51 -32.47
C TYR A 176 -36.76 10.88 -31.30
N TYR A 177 -37.72 10.00 -31.56
CA TYR A 177 -38.37 9.23 -30.51
C TYR A 177 -37.39 8.30 -29.79
N GLY A 178 -36.53 7.61 -30.52
CA GLY A 178 -35.48 6.76 -29.96
C GLY A 178 -34.49 7.55 -29.08
N GLU A 179 -34.02 8.70 -29.56
CA GLU A 179 -33.15 9.62 -28.80
C GLU A 179 -33.87 10.17 -27.56
N ASN A 180 -35.14 10.56 -27.69
CA ASN A 180 -35.95 11.04 -26.58
C ASN A 180 -36.12 9.97 -25.48
N LEU A 181 -36.41 8.73 -25.89
CA LEU A 181 -36.49 7.59 -24.97
C LEU A 181 -35.17 7.36 -24.25
N PHE A 182 -34.04 7.47 -24.96
CA PHE A 182 -32.71 7.37 -24.37
C PHE A 182 -32.49 8.47 -23.31
N THR A 183 -32.73 9.74 -23.67
CA THR A 183 -32.58 10.88 -22.74
C THR A 183 -33.49 10.77 -21.51
N ASN A 184 -34.66 10.15 -21.65
CA ASN A 184 -35.59 9.90 -20.56
C ASN A 184 -35.31 8.60 -19.78
N GLY A 185 -34.23 7.88 -20.09
CA GLY A 185 -33.77 6.68 -19.38
C GLY A 185 -34.42 5.36 -19.84
N ASN A 186 -35.29 5.38 -20.86
CA ASN A 186 -35.91 4.18 -21.41
C ASN A 186 -35.03 3.53 -22.50
N THR A 187 -33.84 3.10 -22.08
CA THR A 187 -32.77 2.60 -22.97
C THR A 187 -33.17 1.36 -23.77
N LYS A 188 -33.98 0.46 -23.19
CA LYS A 188 -34.48 -0.75 -23.88
C LYS A 188 -35.34 -0.40 -25.10
N LYS A 189 -36.34 0.48 -24.92
CA LYS A 189 -37.20 0.90 -26.04
C LYS A 189 -36.42 1.78 -27.02
N ALA A 190 -35.55 2.65 -26.51
CA ALA A 190 -34.70 3.49 -27.34
C ALA A 190 -33.90 2.63 -28.34
N LYS A 191 -33.21 1.59 -27.85
CA LYS A 191 -32.45 0.66 -28.68
C LYS A 191 -33.30 0.00 -29.77
N SER A 192 -34.50 -0.46 -29.45
CA SER A 192 -35.41 -1.07 -30.43
C SER A 192 -35.77 -0.12 -31.57
N PHE A 193 -36.10 1.15 -31.26
CA PHE A 193 -36.46 2.13 -32.30
C PHE A 193 -35.26 2.65 -33.08
N LEU A 194 -34.13 2.90 -32.40
CA LEU A 194 -32.89 3.36 -33.04
C LEU A 194 -32.32 2.31 -34.00
N SER A 195 -32.42 1.01 -33.67
CA SER A 195 -31.92 -0.07 -34.53
C SER A 195 -32.66 -0.18 -35.86
N LEU A 196 -33.84 0.41 -35.96
CA LEU A 196 -34.65 0.43 -37.19
C LEU A 196 -34.31 1.61 -38.11
N VAL A 197 -33.52 2.59 -37.66
CA VAL A 197 -33.19 3.79 -38.45
C VAL A 197 -32.11 3.47 -39.47
N LYS A 198 -32.39 3.67 -40.76
CA LYS A 198 -31.48 3.38 -41.89
C LYS A 198 -31.11 4.62 -42.69
N ASP A 199 -31.85 5.72 -42.54
CA ASP A 199 -31.65 7.00 -43.23
C ASP A 199 -30.22 7.50 -43.01
N GLU A 200 -29.53 7.81 -44.11
CA GLU A 200 -28.14 8.27 -44.11
C GLU A 200 -27.87 9.48 -43.20
N LYS A 201 -28.88 10.35 -42.98
CA LYS A 201 -28.75 11.52 -42.10
C LYS A 201 -28.77 11.16 -40.62
N PHE A 202 -29.39 10.05 -40.25
CA PHE A 202 -29.67 9.69 -38.86
C PHE A 202 -29.05 8.37 -38.41
N LYS A 203 -28.69 7.47 -39.34
CA LYS A 203 -28.14 6.14 -39.03
C LYS A 203 -26.89 6.21 -38.17
N ASP A 204 -25.98 7.15 -38.43
CA ASP A 204 -24.71 7.27 -37.72
C ASP A 204 -24.93 7.77 -36.28
N ARG A 205 -25.89 8.69 -36.10
CA ARG A 205 -26.32 9.14 -34.78
C ARG A 205 -27.09 8.06 -34.02
N ALA A 206 -27.90 7.27 -34.71
CA ALA A 206 -28.59 6.13 -34.11
C ALA A 206 -27.58 5.10 -33.59
N LYS A 207 -26.56 4.76 -34.39
CA LYS A 207 -25.45 3.89 -33.98
C LYS A 207 -24.70 4.43 -32.77
N LEU A 208 -24.40 5.73 -32.74
CA LEU A 208 -23.80 6.37 -31.55
C LEU A 208 -24.62 6.05 -30.29
N TYR A 209 -25.93 6.29 -30.30
CA TYR A 209 -26.78 6.06 -29.13
C TYR A 209 -26.91 4.57 -28.79
N ILE A 210 -26.98 3.67 -29.78
CA ILE A 210 -26.95 2.22 -29.55
C ILE A 210 -25.63 1.78 -28.91
N GLY A 211 -24.51 2.39 -29.31
CA GLY A 211 -23.20 2.20 -28.71
C GLY A 211 -23.15 2.64 -27.25
N ILE A 212 -23.65 3.84 -26.95
CA ILE A 212 -23.75 4.37 -25.58
C ILE A 212 -24.65 3.47 -24.71
N ILE A 213 -25.82 3.08 -25.20
CA ILE A 213 -26.72 2.14 -24.49
C ILE A 213 -26.01 0.80 -24.24
N SER A 214 -25.22 0.31 -25.20
CA SER A 214 -24.49 -0.96 -25.03
C SER A 214 -23.37 -0.85 -23.99
N MET A 215 -22.77 0.33 -23.83
CA MET A 215 -21.82 0.62 -22.75
C MET A 215 -22.51 0.64 -21.38
N GLU A 216 -23.70 1.23 -21.27
CA GLU A 216 -24.52 1.22 -20.04
C GLU A 216 -25.00 -0.19 -19.68
N ASP A 217 -25.35 -1.00 -20.67
CA ASP A 217 -25.70 -2.42 -20.55
C ASP A 217 -24.53 -3.33 -20.14
N ALA A 218 -23.33 -2.79 -19.93
CA ALA A 218 -22.08 -3.54 -19.68
C ALA A 218 -21.75 -4.56 -20.79
N LYS A 219 -22.01 -4.20 -22.06
CA LYS A 219 -21.68 -4.99 -23.26
C LYS A 219 -20.58 -4.29 -24.06
N PRO A 220 -19.31 -4.33 -23.59
CA PRO A 220 -18.22 -3.53 -24.15
C PRO A 220 -17.94 -3.83 -25.61
N ASP A 221 -17.98 -5.10 -26.04
CA ASP A 221 -17.68 -5.46 -27.44
C ASP A 221 -18.66 -4.81 -28.42
N LYS A 222 -19.96 -4.88 -28.10
CA LYS A 222 -21.01 -4.23 -28.90
C LYS A 222 -20.91 -2.71 -28.84
N ALA A 223 -20.54 -2.15 -27.68
CA ALA A 223 -20.32 -0.72 -27.57
C ALA A 223 -19.16 -0.27 -28.46
N ILE A 224 -18.04 -0.99 -28.46
CA ILE A 224 -16.89 -0.72 -29.32
C ILE A 224 -17.29 -0.81 -30.79
N GLU A 225 -18.01 -1.84 -31.20
CA GLU A 225 -18.51 -2.03 -32.57
C GLU A 225 -19.31 -0.80 -33.05
N PHE A 226 -20.42 -0.49 -32.36
CA PHE A 226 -21.30 0.61 -32.77
C PHE A 226 -20.65 1.99 -32.66
N LEU A 227 -19.82 2.22 -31.64
CA LEU A 227 -19.12 3.50 -31.50
C LEU A 227 -18.00 3.65 -32.55
N THR A 228 -17.31 2.58 -32.95
CA THR A 228 -16.30 2.63 -34.02
C THR A 228 -16.94 2.95 -35.37
N GLU A 229 -18.10 2.36 -35.65
CA GLU A 229 -18.89 2.72 -36.82
C GLU A 229 -19.31 4.20 -36.80
N ALA A 230 -19.81 4.68 -35.66
CA ALA A 230 -20.17 6.10 -35.50
C ALA A 230 -18.94 7.04 -35.56
N ALA A 231 -17.76 6.60 -35.15
CA ALA A 231 -16.50 7.35 -35.26
C ALA A 231 -16.00 7.43 -36.72
N SER A 232 -16.43 6.50 -37.58
CA SER A 232 -16.12 6.50 -39.01
C SER A 232 -17.14 7.29 -39.85
N ALA A 233 -18.16 7.85 -39.21
CA ALA A 233 -19.25 8.58 -39.85
C ALA A 233 -18.80 9.88 -40.55
N LYS A 234 -19.60 10.31 -41.54
CA LYS A 234 -19.49 11.67 -42.12
C LYS A 234 -20.07 12.74 -41.19
N ASP A 235 -21.03 12.38 -40.34
CA ASP A 235 -21.63 13.29 -39.37
C ASP A 235 -20.63 13.66 -38.26
N SER A 236 -20.19 14.92 -38.25
CA SER A 236 -19.18 15.43 -37.31
C SER A 236 -19.62 15.30 -35.84
N LEU A 237 -20.92 15.47 -35.56
CA LEU A 237 -21.45 15.35 -34.20
C LEU A 237 -21.36 13.90 -33.70
N ALA A 238 -21.81 12.93 -34.52
CA ALA A 238 -21.70 11.51 -34.22
C ALA A 238 -20.24 11.11 -33.98
N LYS A 239 -19.35 11.54 -34.89
CA LYS A 239 -17.92 11.24 -34.84
C LYS A 239 -17.25 11.71 -33.54
N LYS A 240 -17.45 12.98 -33.16
CA LYS A 240 -16.85 13.54 -31.93
C LYS A 240 -17.34 12.85 -30.67
N LYS A 241 -18.66 12.66 -30.55
CA LYS A 241 -19.26 11.97 -29.41
C LYS A 241 -18.82 10.51 -29.35
N ALA A 242 -18.65 9.84 -30.49
CA ALA A 242 -18.19 8.47 -30.55
C ALA A 242 -16.77 8.32 -30.00
N PHE A 243 -15.82 9.16 -30.43
CA PHE A 243 -14.46 9.12 -29.89
C PHE A 243 -14.39 9.40 -28.38
N LEU A 244 -15.16 10.36 -27.87
CA LEU A 244 -15.22 10.61 -26.42
C LEU A 244 -15.71 9.38 -25.65
N ASN A 245 -16.76 8.72 -26.14
CA ASN A 245 -17.31 7.53 -25.48
C ASN A 245 -16.38 6.31 -25.62
N LEU A 246 -15.72 6.13 -26.76
CA LEU A 246 -14.69 5.10 -26.94
C LEU A 246 -13.53 5.29 -25.97
N ALA A 247 -13.01 6.52 -25.84
CA ALA A 247 -11.94 6.80 -24.89
C ALA A 247 -12.36 6.50 -23.45
N ALA A 248 -13.56 6.92 -23.04
CA ALA A 248 -14.09 6.62 -21.71
C ALA A 248 -14.27 5.10 -21.48
N LEU A 249 -14.76 4.38 -22.49
CA LEU A 249 -14.93 2.92 -22.45
C LEU A 249 -13.58 2.21 -22.33
N PHE A 250 -12.59 2.58 -23.14
CA PHE A 250 -11.25 2.01 -23.09
C PHE A 250 -10.54 2.29 -21.75
N ILE A 251 -10.71 3.49 -21.18
CA ILE A 251 -10.24 3.81 -19.82
C ILE A 251 -10.87 2.88 -18.78
N LYS A 252 -12.18 2.66 -18.85
CA LYS A 252 -12.91 1.80 -17.90
C LYS A 252 -12.48 0.33 -17.96
N HIS A 253 -11.96 -0.11 -19.10
CA HIS A 253 -11.53 -1.49 -19.34
C HIS A 253 -10.00 -1.63 -19.39
N ASP A 254 -9.26 -0.75 -18.72
CA ASP A 254 -7.79 -0.81 -18.59
C ASP A 254 -7.05 -0.89 -19.94
N MET A 255 -7.56 -0.21 -20.97
CA MET A 255 -6.96 -0.08 -22.30
C MET A 255 -6.52 1.38 -22.58
N PRO A 256 -5.59 1.96 -21.81
CA PRO A 256 -5.27 3.39 -21.91
C PRO A 256 -4.64 3.78 -23.26
N ASP A 257 -3.91 2.89 -23.93
CA ASP A 257 -3.31 3.20 -25.24
C ASP A 257 -4.38 3.37 -26.34
N LYS A 258 -5.43 2.53 -26.35
CA LYS A 258 -6.57 2.72 -27.26
C LYS A 258 -7.38 3.98 -26.93
N ALA A 259 -7.47 4.32 -25.64
CA ALA A 259 -8.08 5.57 -25.22
C ALA A 259 -7.29 6.79 -25.71
N LYS A 260 -5.94 6.74 -25.66
CA LYS A 260 -5.06 7.80 -26.21
C LYS A 260 -5.32 7.98 -27.71
N GLU A 261 -5.37 6.89 -28.49
CA GLU A 261 -5.66 6.94 -29.93
C GLU A 261 -7.03 7.58 -30.23
N ALA A 262 -8.07 7.21 -29.49
CA ALA A 262 -9.40 7.80 -29.66
C ALA A 262 -9.40 9.32 -29.36
N LEU A 263 -8.66 9.76 -28.34
CA LEU A 263 -8.54 11.18 -27.98
C LEU A 263 -7.69 11.97 -28.98
N GLU A 264 -6.64 11.38 -29.56
CA GLU A 264 -5.84 12.01 -30.62
C GLU A 264 -6.67 12.23 -31.88
N ASN A 265 -7.46 11.24 -32.28
CA ASN A 265 -8.41 11.37 -33.39
C ASN A 265 -9.46 12.45 -33.15
N LEU A 266 -9.95 12.58 -31.90
CA LEU A 266 -10.86 13.65 -31.52
C LEU A 266 -10.20 15.03 -31.54
N LYS A 267 -8.95 15.15 -31.10
CA LYS A 267 -8.19 16.41 -31.07
C LYS A 267 -8.03 17.02 -32.46
N ALA A 268 -8.01 16.19 -33.51
CA ALA A 268 -7.96 16.64 -34.90
C ALA A 268 -9.28 17.28 -35.41
N LEU A 269 -10.35 17.26 -34.62
CA LEU A 269 -11.68 17.78 -34.99
C LEU A 269 -11.99 19.11 -34.31
N PHE A 270 -12.82 19.94 -34.95
CA PHE A 270 -13.34 21.16 -34.35
C PHE A 270 -14.33 20.84 -33.22
N MET A 271 -13.99 21.26 -31.99
CA MET A 271 -14.78 21.06 -30.78
C MET A 271 -15.35 22.38 -30.26
N THR A 272 -16.58 22.36 -29.76
CA THR A 272 -17.15 23.44 -28.95
C THR A 272 -16.43 23.52 -27.60
N GLU A 273 -16.57 24.63 -26.86
CA GLU A 273 -15.97 24.74 -25.52
C GLU A 273 -16.49 23.67 -24.55
N GLU A 274 -17.78 23.32 -24.62
CA GLU A 274 -18.34 22.23 -23.81
C GLU A 274 -17.67 20.88 -24.13
N GLU A 275 -17.42 20.60 -25.41
CA GLU A 275 -16.73 19.39 -25.86
C GLU A 275 -15.25 19.38 -25.42
N LYS A 276 -14.57 20.54 -25.48
CA LYS A 276 -13.18 20.68 -25.01
C LYS A 276 -13.05 20.42 -23.51
N VAL A 277 -14.00 20.88 -22.69
CA VAL A 277 -14.03 20.58 -21.25
C VAL A 277 -14.14 19.07 -21.03
N LYS A 278 -15.05 18.38 -21.73
CA LYS A 278 -15.19 16.92 -21.63
C LYS A 278 -13.90 16.21 -22.07
N PHE A 279 -13.31 16.63 -23.19
CA PHE A 279 -12.03 16.12 -23.69
C PHE A 279 -10.91 16.23 -22.64
N ARG A 280 -10.74 17.39 -21.99
CA ARG A 280 -9.72 17.59 -20.96
C ARG A 280 -9.98 16.75 -19.70
N LYS A 281 -11.23 16.61 -19.27
CA LYS A 281 -11.61 15.69 -18.18
C LYS A 281 -11.30 14.22 -18.53
N THR A 282 -11.50 13.81 -19.78
CA THR A 282 -11.14 12.47 -20.24
C THR A 282 -9.62 12.28 -20.29
N LEU A 283 -8.82 13.28 -20.68
CA LEU A 283 -7.35 13.23 -20.59
C LEU A 283 -6.85 13.06 -19.15
N LEU A 284 -7.47 13.73 -18.17
CA LEU A 284 -7.15 13.53 -16.74
C LEU A 284 -7.45 12.09 -16.30
N SER A 285 -8.57 11.54 -16.77
CA SER A 285 -8.94 10.14 -16.50
C SER A 285 -8.00 9.14 -17.19
N LEU A 286 -7.48 9.48 -18.37
CA LEU A 286 -6.46 8.71 -19.07
C LEU A 286 -5.13 8.69 -18.28
N ALA A 287 -4.70 9.84 -17.74
CA ALA A 287 -3.53 9.89 -16.88
C ALA A 287 -3.70 8.98 -15.65
N ASP A 288 -4.88 8.97 -15.02
CA ASP A 288 -5.19 8.04 -13.93
C ASP A 288 -5.09 6.56 -14.34
N ALA A 289 -5.61 6.24 -15.52
CA ALA A 289 -5.56 4.88 -16.07
C ALA A 289 -4.11 4.44 -16.32
N TYR A 290 -3.26 5.31 -16.87
CA TYR A 290 -1.83 5.02 -17.04
C TYR A 290 -1.11 4.80 -15.70
N MET A 291 -1.43 5.59 -14.67
CA MET A 291 -0.87 5.38 -13.32
C MET A 291 -1.28 4.02 -12.74
N LYS A 292 -2.56 3.66 -12.83
CA LYS A 292 -3.09 2.35 -12.37
C LYS A 292 -2.46 1.17 -13.10
N ASN A 293 -2.14 1.34 -14.39
CA ASN A 293 -1.47 0.34 -15.21
C ASN A 293 0.07 0.37 -15.07
N SER A 294 0.61 0.98 -14.02
CA SER A 294 2.05 1.06 -13.73
C SER A 294 2.88 1.79 -14.80
N MET A 295 2.28 2.69 -15.58
CA MET A 295 2.91 3.50 -16.64
C MET A 295 2.98 5.01 -16.29
N PRO A 296 3.65 5.42 -15.21
CA PRO A 296 3.65 6.81 -14.74
C PRO A 296 4.31 7.78 -15.73
N ASP A 297 5.24 7.34 -16.59
CA ASP A 297 5.86 8.20 -17.60
C ASP A 297 4.86 8.63 -18.69
N LYS A 298 3.99 7.70 -19.13
CA LYS A 298 2.89 8.03 -20.05
C LYS A 298 1.86 8.95 -19.37
N ALA A 299 1.56 8.72 -18.10
CA ALA A 299 0.69 9.60 -17.33
C ALA A 299 1.27 11.03 -17.22
N LYS A 300 2.59 11.14 -16.97
CA LYS A 300 3.31 12.41 -16.93
C LYS A 300 3.22 13.15 -18.26
N GLU A 301 3.45 12.48 -19.39
CA GLU A 301 3.31 13.06 -20.73
C GLU A 301 1.92 13.68 -20.93
N VAL A 302 0.86 12.93 -20.60
CA VAL A 302 -0.53 13.40 -20.73
C VAL A 302 -0.80 14.62 -19.86
N LEU A 303 -0.38 14.60 -18.58
CA LEU A 303 -0.59 15.71 -17.65
C LEU A 303 0.19 16.96 -18.08
N LEU A 304 1.46 16.83 -18.45
CA LEU A 304 2.26 17.99 -18.87
C LEU A 304 1.68 18.68 -20.11
N ASN A 305 1.23 17.91 -21.11
CA ASN A 305 0.56 18.44 -22.29
C ASN A 305 -0.75 19.16 -21.95
N LEU A 306 -1.43 18.73 -20.88
CA LEU A 306 -2.70 19.31 -20.44
C LEU A 306 -2.53 20.61 -19.64
N LYS A 307 -1.40 20.82 -18.94
CA LYS A 307 -1.18 21.95 -18.01
C LYS A 307 -1.56 23.30 -18.61
N HIS A 308 -1.22 23.53 -19.88
CA HIS A 308 -1.45 24.81 -20.58
C HIS A 308 -2.85 24.96 -21.19
N MET A 309 -3.69 23.92 -21.14
CA MET A 309 -5.02 23.88 -21.76
C MET A 309 -6.17 24.06 -20.76
N LEU A 310 -5.88 24.11 -19.45
CA LEU A 310 -6.88 24.17 -18.38
C LEU A 310 -7.46 25.58 -18.25
N THR A 311 -8.78 25.70 -18.29
CA THR A 311 -9.47 27.00 -18.36
C THR A 311 -10.25 27.33 -17.11
N ASN A 312 -10.83 26.34 -16.44
CA ASN A 312 -11.68 26.55 -15.27
C ASN A 312 -11.07 25.96 -13.98
N ASP A 313 -11.63 26.35 -12.83
CA ASP A 313 -11.07 25.98 -11.52
C ASP A 313 -11.28 24.50 -11.17
N GLU A 314 -12.36 23.88 -11.66
CA GLU A 314 -12.61 22.44 -11.49
C GLU A 314 -11.53 21.61 -12.21
N GLU A 315 -11.20 21.98 -13.45
CA GLU A 315 -10.14 21.39 -14.25
C GLU A 315 -8.77 21.54 -13.57
N LYS A 316 -8.46 22.73 -13.04
CA LYS A 316 -7.22 22.98 -12.29
C LYS A 316 -7.16 22.16 -11.00
N ALA A 317 -8.27 22.03 -10.28
CA ALA A 317 -8.33 21.21 -9.06
C ALA A 317 -8.11 19.72 -9.36
N LEU A 318 -8.78 19.18 -10.38
CA LEU A 318 -8.55 17.81 -10.82
C LEU A 318 -7.11 17.61 -11.29
N PHE A 319 -6.55 18.56 -12.04
CA PHE A 319 -5.16 18.50 -12.47
C PHE A 319 -4.19 18.39 -11.28
N ARG A 320 -4.30 19.27 -10.27
CA ARG A 320 -3.45 19.22 -9.07
C ARG A 320 -3.57 17.88 -8.35
N LYS A 321 -4.79 17.36 -8.18
CA LYS A 321 -5.03 16.04 -7.59
C LYS A 321 -4.30 14.92 -8.34
N TYR A 322 -4.38 14.87 -9.66
CA TYR A 322 -3.70 13.83 -10.45
C TYR A 322 -2.18 14.02 -10.48
N PHE A 323 -1.70 15.27 -10.42
CA PHE A 323 -0.27 15.57 -10.35
C PHE A 323 0.34 15.15 -9.00
N LEU A 324 -0.36 15.37 -7.89
CA LEU A 324 0.01 14.85 -6.57
C LEU A 324 0.00 13.32 -6.55
N LYS A 325 -1.03 12.69 -7.12
CA LYS A 325 -1.10 11.23 -7.25
C LYS A 325 0.06 10.67 -8.08
N LEU A 326 0.46 11.36 -9.14
CA LEU A 326 1.62 10.98 -9.95
C LEU A 326 2.92 11.08 -9.15
N ALA A 327 3.10 12.16 -8.38
CA ALA A 327 4.26 12.34 -7.52
C ALA A 327 4.36 11.26 -6.44
N ASP A 328 3.24 10.88 -5.82
CA ASP A 328 3.15 9.73 -4.92
C ASP A 328 3.52 8.44 -5.66
N THR A 329 2.92 8.18 -6.83
CA THR A 329 3.19 6.96 -7.62
C THR A 329 4.67 6.78 -8.01
N TYR A 330 5.37 7.86 -8.38
CA TYR A 330 6.82 7.80 -8.62
C TYR A 330 7.59 7.45 -7.35
N LEU A 331 7.14 7.98 -6.21
CA LEU A 331 7.77 7.75 -4.92
C LEU A 331 7.55 6.32 -4.40
N ASP A 332 6.38 5.71 -4.62
CA ASP A 332 6.13 4.27 -4.39
C ASP A 332 7.12 3.39 -5.16
N LYS A 333 7.53 3.84 -6.35
CA LYS A 333 8.54 3.18 -7.18
C LYS A 333 9.98 3.55 -6.80
N GLY A 334 10.19 4.40 -5.78
CA GLY A 334 11.51 4.86 -5.36
C GLY A 334 12.18 5.88 -6.29
N ILE A 335 11.43 6.49 -7.21
CA ILE A 335 11.94 7.44 -8.21
C ILE A 335 11.89 8.86 -7.63
N VAL A 336 12.87 9.17 -6.77
CA VAL A 336 12.93 10.42 -5.99
C VAL A 336 13.08 11.68 -6.85
N ASP A 337 13.91 11.66 -7.88
CA ASP A 337 14.19 12.83 -8.72
C ASP A 337 12.92 13.35 -9.41
N GLU A 338 12.14 12.44 -10.00
CA GLU A 338 10.92 12.80 -10.71
C GLU A 338 9.82 13.28 -9.74
N THR A 339 9.68 12.63 -8.58
CA THR A 339 8.80 13.13 -7.52
C THR A 339 9.16 14.57 -7.12
N THR A 340 10.45 14.87 -6.97
CA THR A 340 10.92 16.20 -6.55
C THR A 340 10.63 17.27 -7.61
N LYS A 341 10.84 16.97 -8.90
CA LYS A 341 10.49 17.86 -10.02
C LYS A 341 8.98 18.14 -10.10
N LEU A 342 8.16 17.10 -9.87
CA LEU A 342 6.70 17.25 -9.86
C LEU A 342 6.23 18.12 -8.70
N ILE A 343 6.77 17.88 -7.49
CA ILE A 343 6.48 18.71 -6.31
C ILE A 343 6.90 20.16 -6.53
N ALA A 344 8.06 20.42 -7.12
CA ALA A 344 8.51 21.78 -7.45
C ALA A 344 7.51 22.48 -8.39
N SER A 345 7.00 21.78 -9.39
CA SER A 345 6.00 22.30 -10.33
C SER A 345 4.66 22.63 -9.67
N LEU A 346 4.33 21.99 -8.53
CA LEU A 346 3.12 22.26 -7.76
C LEU A 346 3.24 23.53 -6.90
N LYS A 347 4.45 23.94 -6.51
CA LYS A 347 4.68 25.17 -5.73
C LYS A 347 4.26 26.43 -6.48
N GLU A 348 4.26 26.38 -7.81
CA GLU A 348 3.80 27.47 -8.69
C GLU A 348 2.26 27.56 -8.77
N MET A 349 1.52 26.66 -8.11
CA MET A 349 0.07 26.56 -8.19
C MET A 349 -0.59 26.95 -6.88
N ASN A 350 -1.80 27.52 -6.96
CA ASN A 350 -2.65 27.78 -5.79
C ASN A 350 -3.19 26.44 -5.25
N LEU A 351 -2.53 25.92 -4.20
CA LEU A 351 -2.90 24.67 -3.52
C LEU A 351 -4.04 24.89 -2.50
N THR A 352 -5.05 24.02 -2.50
CA THR A 352 -6.05 23.96 -1.41
C THR A 352 -5.46 23.35 -0.14
N GLU A 353 -6.20 23.39 0.97
CA GLU A 353 -5.78 22.68 2.20
C GLU A 353 -5.71 21.16 2.00
N ASP A 354 -6.60 20.58 1.19
CA ASP A 354 -6.55 19.16 0.82
C ASP A 354 -5.30 18.84 -0.01
N ASP A 355 -4.97 19.71 -0.97
CA ASP A 355 -3.75 19.57 -1.78
C ASP A 355 -2.49 19.64 -0.89
N LYS A 356 -2.46 20.58 0.07
CA LYS A 356 -1.37 20.72 1.04
C LYS A 356 -1.27 19.51 1.95
N ALA A 357 -2.39 18.93 2.40
CA ALA A 357 -2.40 17.74 3.23
C ALA A 357 -1.85 16.51 2.48
N MET A 358 -2.25 16.33 1.21
CA MET A 358 -1.68 15.28 0.36
C MET A 358 -0.18 15.53 0.09
N LEU A 359 0.20 16.78 -0.17
CA LEU A 359 1.60 17.15 -0.38
C LEU A 359 2.46 16.87 0.86
N ARG A 360 1.96 17.16 2.08
CA ARG A 360 2.62 16.78 3.34
C ARG A 360 2.90 15.28 3.36
N LYS A 361 1.89 14.44 3.15
CA LYS A 361 2.07 12.96 3.12
C LYS A 361 3.16 12.51 2.15
N ILE A 362 3.23 13.12 0.96
CA ILE A 362 4.29 12.82 -0.02
C ILE A 362 5.65 13.22 0.53
N TYR A 363 5.79 14.39 1.16
CA TYR A 363 7.06 14.79 1.79
C TYR A 363 7.51 13.85 2.91
N PHE A 364 6.59 13.42 3.79
CA PHE A 364 6.89 12.43 4.83
C PHE A 364 7.42 11.11 4.23
N LYS A 365 6.75 10.62 3.18
CA LYS A 365 7.20 9.44 2.43
C LYS A 365 8.54 9.65 1.72
N LEU A 366 8.79 10.88 1.25
CA LEU A 366 10.01 11.25 0.54
C LEU A 366 11.21 11.20 1.47
N VAL A 367 11.10 11.80 2.66
CA VAL A 367 12.13 11.72 3.72
C VAL A 367 12.42 10.27 4.06
N ASN A 368 11.40 9.46 4.31
CA ASN A 368 11.59 8.03 4.61
C ASN A 368 12.34 7.28 3.50
N THR A 369 12.01 7.58 2.24
CA THR A 369 12.66 6.97 1.07
C THR A 369 14.12 7.39 0.99
N GLN A 370 14.39 8.69 1.10
CA GLN A 370 15.73 9.28 1.10
C GLN A 370 16.63 8.72 2.23
N VAL A 371 16.10 8.62 3.45
CA VAL A 371 16.80 8.02 4.60
C VAL A 371 17.13 6.56 4.33
N LYS A 372 16.19 5.78 3.77
CA LYS A 372 16.44 4.37 3.42
C LYS A 372 17.54 4.23 2.37
N SER A 373 17.55 5.07 1.33
CA SER A 373 18.58 5.10 0.29
C SER A 373 19.91 5.71 0.74
N GLY A 374 19.99 6.32 1.92
CA GLY A 374 21.22 6.87 2.50
C GLY A 374 21.59 8.27 2.02
N VAL A 375 20.71 8.96 1.29
CA VAL A 375 20.90 10.35 0.86
C VAL A 375 20.46 11.34 1.93
N LEU A 376 21.25 11.44 2.99
CA LEU A 376 20.86 12.13 4.23
C LEU A 376 20.79 13.66 4.11
N ASN A 377 21.52 14.26 3.17
CA ASN A 377 21.48 15.71 2.96
C ASN A 377 20.13 16.14 2.36
N GLU A 378 19.68 15.44 1.30
CA GLU A 378 18.37 15.71 0.70
C GLU A 378 17.22 15.39 1.67
N ALA A 379 17.36 14.33 2.49
CA ALA A 379 16.41 14.03 3.57
C ALA A 379 16.30 15.19 4.57
N LYS A 380 17.43 15.80 4.94
CA LYS A 380 17.46 16.95 5.85
C LYS A 380 16.78 18.18 5.25
N GLU A 381 17.10 18.51 3.99
CA GLU A 381 16.45 19.61 3.28
C GLU A 381 14.94 19.41 3.20
N THR A 382 14.51 18.19 2.92
CA THR A 382 13.09 17.83 2.85
C THR A 382 12.41 17.94 4.23
N LEU A 383 13.08 17.51 5.31
CA LEU A 383 12.60 17.70 6.69
C LEU A 383 12.44 19.18 7.04
N ASP A 384 13.38 20.04 6.64
CA ASP A 384 13.30 21.49 6.90
C ASP A 384 12.14 22.15 6.13
N VAL A 385 11.83 21.65 4.93
CA VAL A 385 10.60 22.03 4.21
C VAL A 385 9.35 21.62 4.99
N ILE A 386 9.28 20.40 5.54
CA ILE A 386 8.13 19.94 6.33
C ILE A 386 7.95 20.81 7.59
N LYS A 387 9.03 21.18 8.29
CA LYS A 387 8.98 22.06 9.48
C LYS A 387 8.33 23.42 9.22
N SER A 388 8.48 23.94 8.01
CA SER A 388 7.88 25.22 7.60
C SER A 388 6.37 25.14 7.33
N MET A 389 5.81 23.93 7.31
CA MET A 389 4.39 23.70 7.05
C MET A 389 3.57 23.76 8.33
N ASN A 390 2.27 23.98 8.19
CA ASN A 390 1.34 23.84 9.30
C ASN A 390 1.08 22.35 9.58
N LEU A 391 1.68 21.84 10.66
CA LEU A 391 1.62 20.43 11.05
C LEU A 391 0.64 20.19 12.20
N THR A 392 -0.11 19.09 12.12
CA THR A 392 -0.87 18.56 13.26
C THR A 392 0.06 18.06 14.36
N THR A 393 -0.46 17.82 15.56
CA THR A 393 0.33 17.24 16.67
C THR A 393 0.92 15.89 16.27
N ASP A 394 0.13 15.03 15.61
CA ASP A 394 0.59 13.71 15.16
C ASP A 394 1.68 13.84 14.09
N GLU A 395 1.53 14.76 13.13
CA GLU A 395 2.55 15.03 12.11
C GLU A 395 3.85 15.58 12.72
N LYS A 396 3.77 16.39 13.80
CA LYS A 396 4.97 16.86 14.53
C LYS A 396 5.68 15.70 15.22
N ASN A 397 4.93 14.77 15.80
CA ASN A 397 5.49 13.56 16.39
C ASN A 397 6.17 12.71 15.32
N GLU A 398 5.48 12.44 14.21
CA GLU A 398 6.04 11.68 13.07
C GLU A 398 7.31 12.35 12.50
N LEU A 399 7.32 13.68 12.39
CA LEU A 399 8.50 14.44 11.93
C LEU A 399 9.69 14.28 12.87
N SER A 400 9.45 14.25 14.18
CA SER A 400 10.48 13.94 15.17
C SER A 400 11.06 12.55 14.94
N LEU A 401 10.20 11.53 14.78
CA LEU A 401 10.62 10.15 14.56
C LEU A 401 11.51 10.04 13.32
N MET A 402 11.15 10.73 12.23
CA MET A 402 11.95 10.77 11.02
C MET A 402 13.32 11.42 11.22
N ASN A 403 13.38 12.51 11.98
CA ASN A 403 14.65 13.17 12.30
C ASN A 403 15.58 12.26 13.11
N VAL A 404 15.03 11.48 14.05
CA VAL A 404 15.80 10.47 14.81
C VAL A 404 16.30 9.36 13.88
N ASN A 405 15.44 8.80 13.04
CA ASN A 405 15.80 7.73 12.10
C ASN A 405 16.88 8.19 11.10
N MET A 406 16.82 9.43 10.62
CA MET A 406 17.84 10.03 9.76
C MET A 406 19.19 10.11 10.49
N LYS A 407 19.21 10.62 11.73
CA LYS A 407 20.44 10.70 12.54
C LYS A 407 21.02 9.32 12.83
N LEU A 408 20.17 8.34 13.15
CA LEU A 408 20.56 6.94 13.34
C LEU A 408 21.23 6.37 12.08
N LYS A 409 20.62 6.56 10.91
CA LYS A 409 21.19 6.12 9.63
C LYS A 409 22.54 6.79 9.34
N GLY A 410 22.69 8.06 9.72
CA GLY A 410 23.95 8.79 9.66
C GLY A 410 24.97 8.44 10.74
N LYS A 411 24.71 7.43 11.58
CA LYS A 411 25.53 7.03 12.73
C LYS A 411 25.81 8.17 13.72
N LYS A 412 24.94 9.17 13.78
CA LYS A 412 24.99 10.26 14.76
C LYS A 412 24.23 9.84 16.01
N PHE A 413 24.72 8.79 16.68
CA PHE A 413 24.00 8.13 17.77
C PHE A 413 23.70 9.09 18.93
N LYS A 414 24.67 9.92 19.33
CA LYS A 414 24.47 10.92 20.38
C LYS A 414 23.35 11.91 20.03
N ASP A 415 23.42 12.53 18.85
CA ASP A 415 22.40 13.48 18.40
C ASP A 415 21.00 12.85 18.30
N ALA A 416 20.93 11.56 17.97
CA ALA A 416 19.68 10.80 17.90
C ALA A 416 19.12 10.58 19.32
N ILE A 417 19.97 10.14 20.25
CA ILE A 417 19.59 9.94 21.66
C ILE A 417 19.18 11.24 22.32
N ASP A 418 19.92 12.33 22.14
CA ASP A 418 19.58 13.63 22.71
C ASP A 418 18.19 14.11 22.25
N ALA A 419 17.84 13.87 20.99
CA ALA A 419 16.51 14.19 20.46
C ALA A 419 15.40 13.32 21.07
N ILE A 420 15.66 12.01 21.28
CA ILE A 420 14.69 11.11 21.94
C ILE A 420 14.51 11.48 23.41
N VAL A 421 15.61 11.69 24.13
CA VAL A 421 15.62 11.98 25.57
C VAL A 421 14.92 13.30 25.86
N GLU A 422 15.10 14.31 25.02
CA GLU A 422 14.36 15.58 25.16
C GLU A 422 12.84 15.37 25.11
N GLN A 423 12.37 14.40 24.31
CA GLN A 423 10.94 14.07 24.23
C GLN A 423 10.48 13.16 25.36
N LEU A 424 11.35 12.27 25.84
CA LEU A 424 11.08 11.49 27.05
C LEU A 424 10.93 12.38 28.29
N LYS A 425 11.54 13.58 28.34
CA LYS A 425 11.32 14.51 29.45
C LYS A 425 9.87 14.98 29.55
N SER A 426 9.20 15.20 28.42
CA SER A 426 7.80 15.61 28.37
C SER A 426 6.82 14.43 28.31
N SER A 427 7.29 13.24 27.94
CA SER A 427 6.49 12.00 27.87
C SER A 427 7.27 10.79 28.40
N PRO A 428 7.50 10.69 29.72
CA PRO A 428 8.38 9.69 30.33
C PRO A 428 7.95 8.24 30.08
N ASP A 429 6.63 8.01 30.00
CA ASP A 429 6.04 6.67 29.85
C ASP A 429 5.85 6.25 28.38
N SER A 430 6.41 7.01 27.43
CA SER A 430 6.28 6.70 26.00
C SER A 430 7.06 5.43 25.63
N LYS A 431 6.33 4.34 25.44
CA LYS A 431 6.89 3.06 24.99
C LYS A 431 7.63 3.21 23.65
N GLU A 432 7.07 3.96 22.71
CA GLU A 432 7.65 4.17 21.38
C GLU A 432 9.01 4.86 21.45
N LEU A 433 9.12 5.98 22.18
CA LEU A 433 10.38 6.69 22.38
C LEU A 433 11.42 5.82 23.10
N SER A 434 10.98 5.06 24.10
CA SER A 434 11.84 4.12 24.84
C SER A 434 12.32 2.97 23.93
N ASP A 435 11.48 2.43 23.05
CA ASP A 435 11.85 1.42 22.06
C ASP A 435 12.84 1.98 21.02
N MET A 436 12.68 3.23 20.61
CA MET A 436 13.64 3.91 19.73
C MET A 436 14.99 4.11 20.41
N LEU A 437 15.00 4.56 21.67
CA LEU A 437 16.24 4.71 22.44
C LEU A 437 16.98 3.36 22.53
N GLN A 438 16.24 2.27 22.79
CA GLN A 438 16.79 0.93 22.77
C GLN A 438 17.39 0.56 21.41
N ASN A 439 16.69 0.86 20.31
CA ASN A 439 17.18 0.57 18.95
C ASN A 439 18.47 1.34 18.63
N VAL A 440 18.53 2.62 18.98
CA VAL A 440 19.73 3.45 18.75
C VAL A 440 20.92 2.90 19.53
N LEU A 441 20.72 2.55 20.81
CA LEU A 441 21.78 1.94 21.63
C LEU A 441 22.17 0.54 21.14
N SER A 442 21.22 -0.25 20.64
CA SER A 442 21.50 -1.57 20.04
C SER A 442 22.35 -1.47 18.79
N GLU A 443 22.11 -0.47 17.93
CA GLU A 443 22.94 -0.22 16.75
C GLU A 443 24.32 0.33 17.14
N ALA A 444 24.40 1.24 18.11
CA ALA A 444 25.67 1.72 18.65
C ALA A 444 26.51 0.57 19.24
N MET A 445 25.86 -0.37 19.92
CA MET A 445 26.51 -1.55 20.52
C MET A 445 27.18 -2.47 19.49
N LYS A 446 26.72 -2.48 18.23
CA LYS A 446 27.34 -3.23 17.12
C LYS A 446 28.58 -2.52 16.55
N GLY A 447 28.75 -1.24 16.86
CA GLY A 447 29.80 -0.37 16.33
C GLY A 447 30.99 -0.24 17.27
N ASP A 448 31.42 1.00 17.50
CA ASP A 448 32.56 1.30 18.35
C ASP A 448 32.21 1.09 19.84
N LYS A 449 32.99 0.24 20.51
CA LYS A 449 32.74 -0.15 21.90
C LYS A 449 32.88 1.03 22.87
N LYS A 450 33.78 1.98 22.60
CA LYS A 450 34.02 3.14 23.47
C LYS A 450 32.90 4.17 23.34
N GLU A 451 32.44 4.41 22.12
CA GLU A 451 31.26 5.22 21.85
C GLU A 451 30.03 4.63 22.53
N PHE A 452 29.78 3.32 22.35
CA PHE A 452 28.67 2.64 23.02
C PHE A 452 28.73 2.78 24.54
N LEU A 453 29.90 2.55 25.16
CA LEU A 453 30.08 2.71 26.60
C LEU A 453 29.74 4.13 27.06
N SER A 454 30.23 5.15 26.36
CA SER A 454 29.93 6.55 26.69
C SER A 454 28.44 6.88 26.59
N LEU A 455 27.74 6.32 25.59
CA LEU A 455 26.30 6.50 25.42
C LEU A 455 25.53 5.77 26.52
N TRP A 456 25.92 4.54 26.84
CA TRP A 456 25.31 3.76 27.91
C TRP A 456 25.45 4.45 29.27
N ASP A 457 26.63 4.98 29.59
CA ASP A 457 26.86 5.69 30.85
C ASP A 457 25.99 6.93 31.00
N SER A 458 25.68 7.60 29.88
CA SER A 458 24.90 8.83 29.88
C SER A 458 23.38 8.56 29.87
N TYR A 459 22.94 7.49 29.21
CA TYR A 459 21.52 7.31 28.88
C TYR A 459 20.95 5.92 29.20
N GLY A 460 21.77 4.94 29.60
CA GLY A 460 21.34 3.56 29.82
C GLY A 460 20.31 3.40 30.94
N SER A 461 20.30 4.30 31.92
CA SER A 461 19.34 4.30 33.03
C SER A 461 17.87 4.41 32.57
N TYR A 462 17.60 5.09 31.46
CA TYR A 462 16.25 5.22 30.88
C TYR A 462 15.68 3.87 30.40
N LEU A 463 16.52 2.86 30.19
CA LEU A 463 16.12 1.55 29.67
C LEU A 463 16.15 0.44 30.72
N LEU A 464 16.49 0.75 31.98
CA LEU A 464 16.52 -0.21 33.07
C LEU A 464 15.11 -0.51 33.62
N ASN A 465 14.36 -1.35 32.90
CA ASN A 465 12.98 -1.76 33.22
C ASN A 465 12.81 -3.29 33.03
N PRO A 466 12.07 -4.00 33.91
CA PRO A 466 11.82 -5.45 33.78
C PRO A 466 11.31 -5.90 32.40
N SER A 467 10.52 -5.08 31.70
CA SER A 467 10.02 -5.37 30.36
C SER A 467 11.11 -5.49 29.27
N ARG A 468 12.33 -5.01 29.53
CA ARG A 468 13.46 -4.97 28.59
C ARG A 468 14.56 -5.98 28.93
N GLU A 469 14.25 -7.02 29.70
CA GLU A 469 15.21 -7.99 30.21
C GLU A 469 16.19 -8.53 29.15
N LYS A 470 15.68 -8.96 27.99
CA LYS A 470 16.53 -9.49 26.91
C LYS A 470 17.57 -8.48 26.44
N PHE A 471 17.17 -7.23 26.22
CA PHE A 471 18.08 -6.17 25.82
C PHE A 471 19.10 -5.85 26.91
N ILE A 472 18.68 -5.81 28.18
CA ILE A 472 19.58 -5.59 29.32
C ILE A 472 20.61 -6.71 29.41
N MET A 473 20.25 -7.96 29.11
CA MET A 473 21.18 -9.08 29.03
C MET A 473 22.20 -8.94 27.89
N ASP A 474 21.77 -8.48 26.72
CA ASP A 474 22.68 -8.20 25.60
C ASP A 474 23.70 -7.11 25.99
N VAL A 475 23.23 -6.03 26.63
CA VAL A 475 24.10 -4.97 27.13
C VAL A 475 25.04 -5.47 28.23
N LYS A 476 24.54 -6.26 29.19
CA LYS A 476 25.36 -6.88 30.23
C LYS A 476 26.53 -7.64 29.60
N ASN A 477 26.25 -8.46 28.60
CA ASN A 477 27.28 -9.25 27.91
C ASN A 477 28.28 -8.35 27.16
N ALA A 478 27.81 -7.30 26.48
CA ALA A 478 28.66 -6.34 25.78
C ALA A 478 29.59 -5.57 26.74
N LEU A 479 29.12 -5.29 27.96
CA LEU A 479 29.83 -4.56 29.00
C LEU A 479 30.58 -5.46 29.99
N LYS A 480 30.66 -6.77 29.76
CA LYS A 480 31.33 -7.70 30.70
C LYS A 480 32.76 -7.25 31.01
N GLY A 481 33.04 -7.02 32.30
CA GLY A 481 34.33 -6.55 32.80
C GLY A 481 34.58 -5.03 32.65
N GLN A 482 33.62 -4.24 32.16
CA GLN A 482 33.74 -2.79 31.97
C GLN A 482 33.34 -2.01 33.24
N GLY A 483 34.09 -2.20 34.32
CA GLY A 483 34.01 -1.38 35.54
C GLY A 483 32.59 -1.14 36.08
N LYS A 484 32.30 0.12 36.45
CA LYS A 484 31.05 0.54 37.12
C LYS A 484 29.79 0.31 36.28
N SER A 485 29.89 0.41 34.95
CA SER A 485 28.73 0.27 34.06
C SER A 485 28.21 -1.16 34.05
N TYR A 486 29.11 -2.14 34.10
CA TYR A 486 28.77 -3.55 34.28
C TYR A 486 28.15 -3.80 35.66
N GLU A 487 28.78 -3.26 36.71
CA GLU A 487 28.31 -3.38 38.09
C GLU A 487 26.89 -2.80 38.28
N ASN A 488 26.61 -1.65 37.67
CA ASN A 488 25.29 -1.01 37.73
C ASN A 488 24.17 -1.89 37.15
N ILE A 489 24.47 -2.62 36.06
CA ILE A 489 23.50 -3.55 35.47
C ILE A 489 23.27 -4.74 36.40
N LEU A 490 24.33 -5.30 36.98
CA LEU A 490 24.21 -6.38 37.96
C LEU A 490 23.42 -5.93 39.19
N LEU A 491 23.67 -4.72 39.69
CA LEU A 491 22.93 -4.14 40.82
C LEU A 491 21.44 -3.99 40.50
N TRP A 492 21.11 -3.50 39.31
CA TRP A 492 19.72 -3.40 38.88
C TRP A 492 19.08 -4.80 38.74
N GLN A 493 19.77 -5.75 38.13
CA GLN A 493 19.30 -7.11 37.91
C GLN A 493 19.08 -7.87 39.23
N SER A 494 19.93 -7.65 40.22
CA SER A 494 19.78 -8.22 41.58
C SER A 494 18.48 -7.82 42.28
N LYS A 495 17.90 -6.67 41.90
CA LYS A 495 16.66 -6.14 42.49
C LYS A 495 15.43 -6.46 41.65
N ASN A 496 15.57 -6.39 40.33
CA ASN A 496 14.43 -6.34 39.39
C ASN A 496 14.34 -7.56 38.45
N GLY A 497 15.38 -8.39 38.35
CA GLY A 497 15.36 -9.57 37.47
C GLY A 497 14.46 -10.70 37.98
N PRO A 498 14.19 -11.71 37.14
CA PRO A 498 13.63 -12.97 37.61
C PRO A 498 14.57 -13.65 38.62
N GLU A 499 14.05 -14.63 39.37
CA GLU A 499 14.75 -15.25 40.50
C GLU A 499 16.14 -15.82 40.13
N LYS A 500 16.23 -16.49 38.97
CA LYS A 500 17.48 -17.05 38.45
C LYS A 500 18.50 -15.96 38.09
N GLU A 501 18.04 -14.87 37.51
CA GLU A 501 18.85 -13.73 37.10
C GLU A 501 19.30 -12.90 38.29
N LYS A 502 18.44 -12.75 39.31
CA LYS A 502 18.81 -12.18 40.62
C LYS A 502 19.91 -12.98 41.27
N TYR A 503 19.76 -14.31 41.29
CA TYR A 503 20.78 -15.22 41.79
C TYR A 503 22.10 -15.02 41.04
N ASN A 504 22.08 -15.06 39.71
CA ASN A 504 23.30 -14.89 38.91
C ASN A 504 23.96 -13.53 39.12
N ALA A 505 23.17 -12.45 39.20
CA ALA A 505 23.68 -11.11 39.41
C ALA A 505 24.33 -10.93 40.78
N LEU A 506 23.68 -11.41 41.85
CA LEU A 506 24.25 -11.37 43.20
C LEU A 506 25.50 -12.23 43.35
N ARG A 507 25.54 -13.39 42.69
CA ARG A 507 26.72 -14.24 42.64
C ARG A 507 27.90 -13.52 41.98
N GLU A 508 27.67 -12.93 40.81
CA GLU A 508 28.72 -12.19 40.10
C GLU A 508 29.18 -10.95 40.88
N LEU A 509 28.27 -10.20 41.50
CA LEU A 509 28.62 -9.08 42.38
C LEU A 509 29.48 -9.52 43.56
N SER A 510 29.14 -10.65 44.20
CA SER A 510 29.92 -11.20 45.29
C SER A 510 31.34 -11.58 44.85
N ASP A 511 31.48 -12.29 43.73
CA ASP A 511 32.77 -12.67 43.16
C ASP A 511 33.62 -11.44 42.79
N MET A 512 32.99 -10.45 42.15
CA MET A 512 33.65 -9.18 41.82
C MET A 512 34.14 -8.44 43.06
N SER A 513 33.31 -8.29 44.08
CA SER A 513 33.69 -7.65 45.35
C SER A 513 34.79 -8.42 46.06
N SER A 514 34.75 -9.76 46.06
CA SER A 514 35.79 -10.60 46.66
C SER A 514 37.13 -10.42 45.96
N LYS A 515 37.16 -10.43 44.63
CA LYS A 515 38.39 -10.21 43.84
C LYS A 515 38.94 -8.80 43.98
N ALA A 516 38.08 -7.82 44.21
CA ALA A 516 38.47 -6.44 44.48
C ALA A 516 38.96 -6.22 45.94
N GLY A 517 38.85 -7.22 46.81
CA GLY A 517 39.20 -7.12 48.24
C GLY A 517 38.14 -6.45 49.11
N ASP A 518 36.96 -6.12 48.58
CA ASP A 518 35.84 -5.58 49.36
C ASP A 518 35.05 -6.72 50.03
N LYS A 519 35.60 -7.19 51.15
CA LYS A 519 35.01 -8.27 51.96
C LYS A 519 33.60 -7.95 52.44
N SER A 520 33.33 -6.68 52.76
CA SER A 520 32.03 -6.25 53.29
C SER A 520 30.93 -6.39 52.23
N ALA A 521 31.19 -5.89 51.02
CA ALA A 521 30.26 -6.01 49.90
C ALA A 521 30.07 -7.48 49.48
N ALA A 522 31.15 -8.27 49.43
CA ALA A 522 31.07 -9.69 49.08
C ALA A 522 30.14 -10.46 50.05
N VAL A 523 30.30 -10.26 51.36
CA VAL A 523 29.46 -10.88 52.40
C VAL A 523 28.01 -10.39 52.30
N LYS A 524 27.80 -9.10 52.04
CA LYS A 524 26.46 -8.54 51.87
C LYS A 524 25.70 -9.22 50.72
N TYR A 525 26.32 -9.38 49.55
CA TYR A 525 25.67 -10.01 48.40
C TYR A 525 25.44 -11.51 48.62
N LEU A 526 26.35 -12.22 49.30
CA LEU A 526 26.12 -13.61 49.73
C LEU A 526 24.94 -13.75 50.70
N GLY A 527 24.79 -12.79 51.63
CA GLY A 527 23.65 -12.74 52.53
C GLY A 527 22.32 -12.60 51.78
N GLN A 528 22.30 -11.80 50.71
CA GLN A 528 21.12 -11.65 49.85
C GLN A 528 20.81 -12.92 49.05
N LEU A 529 21.84 -13.65 48.60
CA LEU A 529 21.65 -14.94 47.90
C LEU A 529 20.96 -16.01 48.75
N LYS A 530 21.23 -16.03 50.07
CA LYS A 530 20.58 -16.98 51.00
C LYS A 530 19.06 -16.83 51.02
N GLY A 531 18.54 -15.66 50.67
CA GLY A 531 17.09 -15.41 50.55
C GLY A 531 16.46 -15.92 49.25
N LEU A 532 17.23 -16.46 48.30
CA LEU A 532 16.77 -16.86 46.97
C LEU A 532 16.97 -18.37 46.71
N ASN A 533 16.26 -19.23 47.44
CA ASN A 533 16.20 -20.70 47.26
C ASN A 533 17.54 -21.41 46.94
N ALA A 534 18.67 -20.80 47.30
CA ALA A 534 19.98 -21.30 46.99
C ALA A 534 20.24 -22.54 47.84
N THR A 535 20.79 -23.58 47.23
CA THR A 535 21.11 -24.78 48.01
C THR A 535 22.23 -24.45 49.01
N PRO A 536 22.23 -25.07 50.20
CA PRO A 536 23.31 -24.89 51.17
C PRO A 536 24.69 -25.13 50.55
N ASP A 537 24.78 -26.10 49.65
CA ASP A 537 26.01 -26.48 48.93
C ASP A 537 26.48 -25.42 47.93
N GLU A 538 25.58 -24.67 47.29
CA GLU A 538 25.95 -23.54 46.43
C GLU A 538 26.47 -22.37 47.26
N ILE A 539 25.80 -22.07 48.37
CA ILE A 539 26.22 -21.01 49.29
C ILE A 539 27.58 -21.33 49.91
N ASN A 540 27.79 -22.56 50.37
CA ASN A 540 29.05 -23.00 50.97
C ASN A 540 30.21 -22.93 49.97
N ARG A 541 30.00 -23.27 48.69
CA ARG A 541 31.02 -23.10 47.64
C ARG A 541 31.40 -21.64 47.43
N LEU A 542 30.41 -20.74 47.35
CA LEU A 542 30.66 -19.31 47.16
C LEU A 542 31.37 -18.69 48.37
N GLU A 543 30.99 -19.09 49.59
CA GLU A 543 31.69 -18.69 50.81
C GLU A 543 33.13 -19.23 50.82
N ALA A 544 33.35 -20.48 50.43
CA ALA A 544 34.68 -21.07 50.32
C ALA A 544 35.57 -20.35 49.29
N ASP A 545 35.05 -20.07 48.09
CA ASP A 545 35.74 -19.31 47.03
C ASP A 545 36.13 -17.91 47.51
N MET A 546 35.22 -17.24 48.22
CA MET A 546 35.47 -15.93 48.81
C MET A 546 36.58 -15.99 49.87
N PHE A 547 36.53 -16.95 50.80
CA PHE A 547 37.57 -17.12 51.81
C PHE A 547 38.92 -17.47 51.17
N TYR A 548 38.94 -18.38 50.19
CA TYR A 548 40.12 -18.78 49.46
C TYR A 548 40.77 -17.61 48.72
N SER A 549 39.98 -16.82 47.99
CA SER A 549 40.48 -15.65 47.25
C SER A 549 41.05 -14.56 48.16
N ASN A 550 40.57 -14.50 49.40
CA ASN A 550 41.05 -13.57 50.42
C ASN A 550 42.18 -14.15 51.31
N GLY A 551 42.68 -15.36 51.00
CA GLY A 551 43.75 -16.02 51.75
C GLY A 551 43.33 -16.64 53.10
N ASP A 552 42.03 -16.64 53.42
CA ASP A 552 41.49 -17.25 54.64
C ASP A 552 41.23 -18.74 54.41
N PHE A 553 42.32 -19.48 54.19
CA PHE A 553 42.27 -20.89 53.81
C PHE A 553 41.59 -21.77 54.86
N ARG A 554 41.66 -21.40 56.14
CA ARG A 554 41.01 -22.15 57.23
C ARG A 554 39.49 -22.08 57.14
N ASN A 555 38.92 -20.89 56.95
CA ASN A 555 37.47 -20.79 56.77
C ASN A 555 37.01 -21.34 55.42
N ALA A 556 37.85 -21.24 54.38
CA ALA A 556 37.57 -21.85 53.09
C ALA A 556 37.36 -23.36 53.22
N ILE A 557 38.29 -24.08 53.86
CA ILE A 557 38.16 -25.53 54.00
C ILE A 557 36.98 -25.95 54.88
N LEU A 558 36.70 -25.20 55.96
CA LEU A 558 35.53 -25.49 56.81
C LEU A 558 34.23 -25.45 56.00
N LYS A 559 34.09 -24.48 55.08
CA LYS A 559 32.93 -24.40 54.20
C LYS A 559 32.86 -25.53 53.17
N MET A 560 34.01 -25.96 52.66
CA MET A 560 34.07 -27.14 51.77
C MET A 560 33.67 -28.42 52.50
N MET A 561 33.94 -28.54 53.79
CA MET A 561 33.55 -29.70 54.60
C MET A 561 32.04 -29.77 54.89
N ASP A 562 31.33 -28.65 54.80
CA ASP A 562 29.88 -28.58 54.98
C ASP A 562 29.10 -28.98 53.72
N LEU A 563 29.79 -29.29 52.61
CA LEU A 563 29.16 -29.75 51.36
C LEU A 563 28.58 -31.15 51.51
N LYS A 564 27.32 -31.32 51.09
CA LYS A 564 26.65 -32.62 51.02
C LYS A 564 27.10 -33.41 49.79
N GLU A 565 27.16 -32.74 48.64
CA GLU A 565 27.59 -33.29 47.36
C GLU A 565 28.87 -32.62 46.90
N LEU A 566 29.89 -33.42 46.56
CA LEU A 566 31.17 -32.94 46.04
C LEU A 566 31.17 -32.94 44.51
N LYS A 567 31.69 -31.87 43.91
CA LYS A 567 31.90 -31.69 42.46
C LYS A 567 33.38 -31.71 42.14
N LYS A 568 33.73 -32.06 40.90
CA LYS A 568 35.15 -32.14 40.48
C LYS A 568 35.93 -30.84 40.72
N ASP A 569 35.29 -29.69 40.50
CA ASP A 569 35.92 -28.37 40.66
C ASP A 569 36.26 -28.05 42.13
N ASP A 570 35.53 -28.64 43.09
CA ASP A 570 35.74 -28.47 44.53
C ASP A 570 37.12 -28.98 44.97
N LYS A 571 37.65 -29.99 44.25
CA LYS A 571 38.88 -30.69 44.62
C LYS A 571 40.08 -29.75 44.72
N LYS A 572 40.18 -28.75 43.83
CA LYS A 572 41.31 -27.83 43.83
C LYS A 572 41.39 -27.05 45.14
N ILE A 573 40.29 -26.40 45.53
CA ILE A 573 40.24 -25.62 46.77
C ILE A 573 40.46 -26.53 47.97
N ILE A 574 39.85 -27.73 47.97
CA ILE A 574 40.06 -28.70 49.06
C ILE A 574 41.55 -29.04 49.17
N VAL A 575 42.22 -29.47 48.10
CA VAL A 575 43.65 -29.83 48.13
C VAL A 575 44.52 -28.68 48.61
N ASP A 576 44.27 -27.46 48.10
CA ASP A 576 45.05 -26.28 48.45
C ASP A 576 44.87 -25.85 49.92
N THR A 577 43.73 -26.18 50.54
CA THR A 577 43.34 -25.68 51.87
C THR A 577 43.27 -26.74 52.97
N ILE A 578 43.26 -28.04 52.63
CA ILE A 578 43.04 -29.14 53.58
C ILE A 578 44.09 -29.19 54.69
N GLY A 579 45.33 -28.79 54.39
CA GLY A 579 46.42 -28.72 55.37
C GLY A 579 46.22 -27.69 56.49
N GLN A 580 45.25 -26.78 56.33
CA GLN A 580 44.94 -25.71 57.29
C GLN A 580 43.87 -26.12 58.32
N ILE A 581 43.40 -27.36 58.28
CA ILE A 581 42.50 -27.92 59.30
C ILE A 581 43.29 -28.26 60.56
N ASP A 582 42.84 -27.79 61.72
CA ASP A 582 43.48 -28.10 63.01
C ASP A 582 43.32 -29.59 63.40
N ASP A 583 42.11 -30.13 63.22
CA ASP A 583 41.81 -31.55 63.44
C ASP A 583 42.29 -32.38 62.24
N LYS A 584 43.55 -32.78 62.30
CA LYS A 584 44.23 -33.57 61.26
C LYS A 584 43.51 -34.89 60.95
N ALA A 585 42.90 -35.53 61.95
CA ALA A 585 42.19 -36.79 61.75
C ALA A 585 40.88 -36.58 60.98
N ARG A 586 40.12 -35.54 61.35
CA ARG A 586 38.90 -35.13 60.63
C ARG A 586 39.22 -34.66 59.21
N GLY A 587 40.30 -33.89 59.02
CA GLY A 587 40.77 -33.47 57.72
C GLY A 587 41.13 -34.64 56.81
N ALA A 588 41.89 -35.62 57.33
CA ALA A 588 42.26 -36.82 56.57
C ALA A 588 41.03 -37.64 56.14
N ALA A 589 40.06 -37.85 57.04
CA ALA A 589 38.84 -38.58 56.73
C ALA A 589 37.97 -37.86 55.68
N PHE A 590 37.87 -36.53 55.76
CA PHE A 590 37.17 -35.75 54.73
C PHE A 590 37.89 -35.85 53.38
N PHE A 591 39.21 -35.71 53.36
CA PHE A 591 40.00 -35.80 52.13
C PHE A 591 39.93 -37.20 51.49
N GLU A 592 39.93 -38.26 52.31
CA GLU A 592 39.68 -39.64 51.85
C GLU A 592 38.33 -39.75 51.15
N LYS A 593 37.26 -39.22 51.77
CA LYS A 593 35.94 -39.15 51.13
C LYS A 593 35.99 -38.36 49.82
N THR A 594 36.69 -37.23 49.78
CA THR A 594 36.85 -36.39 48.58
C THR A 594 37.47 -37.17 47.43
N ILE A 595 38.61 -37.82 47.65
CA ILE A 595 39.35 -38.49 46.57
C ILE A 595 38.65 -39.79 46.13
N ASN A 596 37.93 -40.47 47.03
CA ASN A 596 37.10 -41.62 46.69
C ASN A 596 35.88 -41.24 45.85
N THR A 597 35.33 -40.04 46.06
CA THR A 597 34.16 -39.53 45.31
C THR A 597 34.57 -38.95 43.96
N LEU A 598 35.65 -38.16 43.92
CA LEU A 598 36.03 -37.35 42.76
C LEU A 598 37.13 -37.99 41.88
N GLY A 599 37.70 -39.10 42.34
CA GLY A 599 38.86 -39.74 41.74
C GLY A 599 40.17 -39.25 42.36
N ALA A 600 41.09 -40.19 42.57
CA ALA A 600 42.38 -39.95 43.18
C ALA A 600 43.49 -40.02 42.13
N SER A 601 44.45 -39.11 42.23
CA SER A 601 45.77 -39.21 41.60
C SER A 601 46.76 -39.83 42.59
N GLN A 602 47.92 -40.23 42.08
CA GLN A 602 48.99 -40.74 42.93
C GLN A 602 49.44 -39.71 43.98
N SER A 603 49.47 -38.42 43.63
CA SER A 603 49.76 -37.33 44.57
C SER A 603 48.68 -37.14 45.64
N ASP A 604 47.41 -37.42 45.32
CA ASP A 604 46.33 -37.35 46.32
C ASP A 604 46.45 -38.47 47.35
N TYR A 605 46.79 -39.69 46.91
CA TYR A 605 47.04 -40.80 47.83
C TYR A 605 48.22 -40.51 48.76
N LEU A 606 49.26 -39.86 48.22
CA LEU A 606 50.44 -39.46 49.00
C LEU A 606 50.08 -38.39 50.04
N LEU A 607 49.35 -37.35 49.64
CA LEU A 607 48.85 -36.33 50.56
C LEU A 607 47.95 -36.94 51.64
N LEU A 608 47.05 -37.85 51.29
CA LEU A 608 46.18 -38.54 52.25
C LEU A 608 46.97 -39.40 53.25
N ALA A 609 47.98 -40.14 52.77
CA ALA A 609 48.83 -40.96 53.62
C ALA A 609 49.65 -40.10 54.60
N ASP A 610 50.21 -38.99 54.13
CA ASP A 610 50.90 -38.00 54.95
C ASP A 610 49.97 -37.39 56.02
N MET A 611 48.73 -37.06 55.62
CA MET A 611 47.71 -36.54 56.54
C MET A 611 47.37 -37.55 57.64
N TYR A 612 47.13 -38.82 57.29
CA TYR A 612 46.88 -39.88 58.27
C TYR A 612 48.07 -40.13 59.19
N ALA A 613 49.30 -40.07 58.66
CA ALA A 613 50.51 -40.17 59.46
C ALA A 613 50.61 -39.02 60.47
N SER A 614 50.35 -37.78 60.02
CA SER A 614 50.36 -36.59 60.87
C SER A 614 49.25 -36.56 61.93
N ALA A 615 48.15 -37.28 61.68
CA ALA A 615 47.04 -37.49 62.60
C ALA A 615 47.29 -38.65 63.60
N GLY A 616 48.44 -39.33 63.53
CA GLY A 616 48.76 -40.50 64.36
C GLY A 616 48.01 -41.78 63.98
N LYS A 617 47.29 -41.78 62.85
CA LYS A 617 46.52 -42.92 62.31
C LYS A 617 47.43 -43.81 61.45
N LYS A 618 48.37 -44.48 62.12
CA LYS A 618 49.48 -45.21 61.47
C LYS A 618 48.99 -46.31 60.51
N GLU A 619 47.99 -47.08 60.89
CA GLU A 619 47.47 -48.18 60.07
C GLU A 619 46.88 -47.68 58.75
N GLN A 620 46.08 -46.60 58.80
CA GLN A 620 45.50 -45.96 57.62
C GLN A 620 46.59 -45.34 56.73
N ALA A 621 47.60 -44.69 57.33
CA ALA A 621 48.73 -44.14 56.59
C ALA A 621 49.49 -45.22 55.81
N ILE A 622 49.85 -46.33 56.47
CA ILE A 622 50.55 -47.46 55.86
C ILE A 622 49.73 -48.08 54.74
N LYS A 623 48.41 -48.26 54.92
CA LYS A 623 47.50 -48.76 53.88
C LYS A 623 47.65 -47.95 52.59
N TYR A 624 47.60 -46.62 52.68
CA TYR A 624 47.68 -45.76 51.50
C TYR A 624 49.09 -45.66 50.92
N TYR A 625 50.15 -45.66 51.74
CA TYR A 625 51.51 -45.76 51.22
C TYR A 625 51.74 -47.06 50.43
N LYS A 626 51.23 -48.20 50.91
CA LYS A 626 51.29 -49.48 50.18
C LYS A 626 50.56 -49.42 48.85
N GLN A 627 49.40 -48.75 48.82
CA GLN A 627 48.64 -48.57 47.58
C GLN A 627 49.44 -47.79 46.53
N ILE A 628 50.18 -46.75 46.95
CA ILE A 628 51.07 -45.99 46.04
C ILE A 628 52.17 -46.91 45.48
N LEU A 629 52.76 -47.75 46.33
CA LEU A 629 53.84 -48.67 45.92
C LEU A 629 53.39 -49.79 44.98
N GLN A 630 52.10 -50.09 44.88
CA GLN A 630 51.59 -51.02 43.87
C GLN A 630 51.76 -50.46 42.45
N THR A 631 51.61 -49.15 42.30
CA THR A 631 51.71 -48.45 41.01
C THR A 631 53.08 -47.82 40.77
N ASP A 632 53.79 -47.46 41.84
CA ASP A 632 55.13 -46.86 41.79
C ASP A 632 56.00 -47.47 42.90
N PRO A 633 56.60 -48.64 42.64
CA PRO A 633 57.40 -49.35 43.64
C PRO A 633 58.64 -48.56 44.13
N GLY A 634 59.06 -47.55 43.37
CA GLY A 634 60.21 -46.69 43.66
C GLY A 634 59.86 -45.39 44.37
N ASN A 635 58.61 -45.22 44.84
CA ASN A 635 58.21 -44.01 45.52
C ASN A 635 58.89 -43.88 46.89
N ASP A 636 59.91 -43.02 46.96
CA ASP A 636 60.77 -42.88 48.14
C ASP A 636 60.02 -42.36 49.37
N ARG A 637 59.07 -41.44 49.18
CA ARG A 637 58.23 -40.88 50.25
C ARG A 637 57.28 -41.93 50.82
N ALA A 638 56.66 -42.77 49.99
CA ALA A 638 55.81 -43.86 50.46
C ALA A 638 56.60 -44.95 51.20
N LEU A 639 57.79 -45.33 50.71
CA LEU A 639 58.67 -46.26 51.41
C LEU A 639 59.13 -45.69 52.76
N TYR A 640 59.46 -44.39 52.81
CA TYR A 640 59.80 -43.70 54.04
C TYR A 640 58.64 -43.67 55.04
N GLY A 641 57.43 -43.39 54.56
CA GLY A 641 56.20 -43.41 55.36
C GLY A 641 55.92 -44.79 55.99
N ILE A 642 56.15 -45.88 55.26
CA ILE A 642 56.04 -47.25 55.78
C ILE A 642 57.15 -47.54 56.78
N ALA A 643 58.40 -47.18 56.47
CA ALA A 643 59.55 -47.43 57.33
C ALA A 643 59.44 -46.75 58.70
N THR A 644 58.85 -45.55 58.75
CA THR A 644 58.65 -44.77 59.97
C THR A 644 57.32 -45.06 60.67
N GLY A 645 56.30 -45.48 59.92
CA GLY A 645 54.96 -45.77 60.44
C GLY A 645 54.78 -47.19 61.00
N SER A 646 55.56 -48.16 60.51
CA SER A 646 55.42 -49.60 60.83
C SER A 646 56.47 -50.08 61.85
N THR A 647 56.40 -51.35 62.27
CA THR A 647 57.40 -51.96 63.17
C THR A 647 57.90 -53.31 62.63
N GLY A 648 58.98 -53.83 63.20
CA GLY A 648 59.49 -55.17 62.89
C GLY A 648 60.03 -55.33 61.47
N ALA A 649 59.76 -56.48 60.86
CA ALA A 649 60.26 -56.84 59.53
C ALA A 649 59.77 -55.89 58.45
N GLU A 650 58.52 -55.45 58.52
CA GLU A 650 57.91 -54.56 57.52
C GLU A 650 58.60 -53.19 57.44
N ALA A 651 58.92 -52.60 58.60
CA ALA A 651 59.70 -51.36 58.64
C ALA A 651 61.13 -51.56 58.10
N GLY A 652 61.75 -52.70 58.41
CA GLY A 652 63.08 -53.06 57.92
C GLY A 652 63.14 -53.21 56.41
N ASP A 653 62.17 -53.92 55.82
CA ASP A 653 62.10 -54.17 54.37
C ASP A 653 61.85 -52.87 53.59
N ALA A 654 60.98 -52.00 54.08
CA ALA A 654 60.73 -50.70 53.45
C ALA A 654 61.96 -49.79 53.51
N LEU A 655 62.68 -49.78 54.64
CA LEU A 655 63.92 -49.02 54.82
C LEU A 655 65.03 -49.54 53.89
N GLN A 656 65.14 -50.87 53.72
CA GLN A 656 66.08 -51.49 52.80
C GLN A 656 65.79 -51.14 51.35
N LYS A 657 64.53 -51.24 50.92
CA LYS A 657 64.10 -50.83 49.57
C LYS A 657 64.36 -49.34 49.33
N LEU A 658 64.07 -48.48 50.32
CA LEU A 658 64.33 -47.04 50.25
C LEU A 658 65.83 -46.75 50.07
N SER A 659 66.69 -47.48 50.78
CA SER A 659 68.15 -47.32 50.70
C SER A 659 68.73 -47.56 49.31
N LEU A 660 68.02 -48.29 48.44
CA LEU A 660 68.45 -48.56 47.07
C LEU A 660 68.07 -47.42 46.11
N ILE A 661 67.20 -46.50 46.53
CA ILE A 661 66.75 -45.36 45.72
C ILE A 661 67.74 -44.21 45.87
N ASN A 662 68.13 -43.61 44.75
CA ASN A 662 69.01 -42.43 44.75
C ASN A 662 68.21 -41.15 45.05
N SER A 663 67.84 -40.96 46.32
CA SER A 663 67.17 -39.74 46.80
C SER A 663 67.67 -39.34 48.18
N THR A 664 67.27 -38.15 48.64
CA THR A 664 67.59 -37.68 50.00
C THR A 664 67.08 -38.66 51.07
N LEU A 665 65.85 -39.15 50.90
CA LEU A 665 65.26 -40.15 51.80
C LEU A 665 65.97 -41.51 51.67
N GLY A 666 66.40 -41.89 50.46
CA GLY A 666 67.21 -43.10 50.25
C GLY A 666 68.57 -43.06 50.93
N ASN A 667 69.29 -41.95 50.83
CA ASN A 667 70.55 -41.77 51.56
C ASN A 667 70.34 -41.72 53.08
N TYR A 668 69.27 -41.09 53.54
CA TYR A 668 68.88 -41.15 54.96
C TYR A 668 68.62 -42.58 55.43
N ALA A 669 67.90 -43.38 54.63
CA ALA A 669 67.65 -44.79 54.93
C ALA A 669 68.94 -45.64 54.97
N LYS A 670 69.92 -45.39 54.08
CA LYS A 670 71.25 -46.04 54.15
C LYS A 670 71.92 -45.76 55.50
N SER A 671 71.93 -44.49 55.93
CA SER A 671 72.49 -44.10 57.22
C SER A 671 71.78 -44.79 58.39
N MET A 672 70.44 -44.85 58.35
CA MET A 672 69.63 -45.54 59.38
C MET A 672 69.91 -47.05 59.44
N LEU A 673 70.12 -47.72 58.29
CA LEU A 673 70.48 -49.13 58.24
C LEU A 673 71.90 -49.40 58.75
N GLN A 674 72.86 -48.56 58.36
CA GLN A 674 74.23 -48.64 58.88
C GLN A 674 74.27 -48.45 60.40
N GLN A 675 73.51 -47.49 60.91
CA GLN A 675 73.36 -47.28 62.36
C GLN A 675 72.78 -48.52 63.03
N LYS A 676 71.71 -49.11 62.50
CA LYS A 676 71.11 -50.34 63.03
C LYS A 676 72.05 -51.56 62.99
N GLU A 677 72.89 -51.69 61.98
CA GLU A 677 73.93 -52.73 61.92
C GLU A 677 75.04 -52.50 62.95
N LEU A 678 75.46 -51.24 63.15
CA LEU A 678 76.37 -50.86 64.22
C LEU A 678 75.77 -51.18 65.59
N ASP A 679 74.50 -50.81 65.83
CA ASP A 679 73.79 -51.09 67.08
C ASP A 679 73.67 -52.60 67.33
N LYS A 680 73.36 -53.42 66.29
CA LYS A 680 73.37 -54.90 66.41
C LYS A 680 74.75 -55.47 66.72
N LYS A 681 75.82 -54.91 66.14
CA LYS A 681 77.21 -55.31 66.45
C LYS A 681 77.57 -54.94 67.88
N LEU A 682 77.04 -53.84 68.40
CA LEU A 682 77.23 -53.41 69.79
C LEU A 682 76.40 -54.27 70.77
N GLU A 683 75.15 -54.63 70.44
CA GLU A 683 74.30 -55.51 71.25
C GLU A 683 74.78 -56.98 71.26
N GLY A 684 75.30 -57.47 70.13
CA GLY A 684 75.91 -58.81 70.02
C GLY A 684 77.34 -58.91 70.56
N ALA A 685 77.94 -57.79 70.98
CA ALA A 685 79.27 -57.71 71.56
C ALA A 685 79.26 -57.52 73.08
N ASN A 686 78.14 -57.76 73.76
CA ASN A 686 78.07 -57.81 75.21
C ASN A 686 77.86 -59.27 75.68
N PRO A 687 78.83 -59.89 76.40
CA PRO A 687 78.63 -61.16 77.10
C PRO A 687 77.62 -61.06 78.25
#